data_AF-F2V0Q1-F1
#
_entry.id   AF-F2V0Q1-F1
#
_cell.length_a   1.000
_cell.length_b   1.000
_cell.length_c   1.000
_cell.angle_alpha   90.00
_cell.angle_beta   90.00
_cell.angle_gamma   90.00
#
_symmetry.space_group_name_H-M   'P 1'
#
loop_
_entity.id
_entity.type
_entity.pdbx_description
1 polymer ?
#
loop_
_entity_poly.entity_id
_entity_poly.type
_entity_poly.pdbx_seq_one_letter_code
_entity_poly.pdbx_strand_id
1 'polypeptide(L)'
;MLLVHIAGHADLGAPSPVEDPDKIGRSRVEELEKCTTPSEVTQHLFDFSFSQAQSRESTDTAHSPHSGSALRKELKAVSRISAATSTDETTEVLIIGVKGGDTPTDRLARTLVHALRIASSEAADLAGTSEIIIHDACILPSLAVSRESIELLERRIGTHDGHVLLAMAGGAAAVLAEAAGVAAATHQDEWSLILVDRVKEGSGGQDLPLIPMSVDADPLRGWLMGLGLPTVLNDIYEQSGHIDTEVKKAADAVRRVMGELDAEPSSEDFAQVLQADVARGDLAAGMTLRAWILAQYKRLRDTHNYTNDSCKQSDKQLKQELGRVIGHLKDSAKVHPLEEPESWLEAQGDLNDLGKCATHNLESPLRNLTSNNLQERIEQAVGEPPEWLSVPSGGVCLLTAQGKVSHNHPLPSGADEPIGRERKPIITSLLTSEPSNSVRQACAVQGPLTLSPFIACSSSSISEGRRAVEEVKRGGLPASYSPWTLDETSIKVHNYGESVTQPGVSSGTISSTMEELSRAAEHWLEERTARPRAVVVTVLGEKAAAISLLHAAQTFGAKHGVPVFLLSTVNSKDTETGESKESVQFHQLGLDRDVRQALLKATTYCLDRFDLLTASRLLTLGDPAMQVLSNEATTLADRLIEAVNTNDLDGASSTVLGAMNAVADLVDTVPSDAQARLITIVGELLRTPDERHRGPQFKAPVALACASPGFDQGSDYRKTLKQFESEPPESLLRLLIRVRNKIPINHGRNTLEVATKLSLQNFSDGNRYTYPVLLRRAIATVGSKHGARAGDWGHRFHSLRNQVEALEKTGYGEKP
;
A
#
# COMPACT_ATOMS: atom_id res chain seq x y z
N MET A 1 13.28 13.06 -23.89
CA MET A 1 13.07 13.81 -22.63
C MET A 1 11.78 14.65 -22.66
N LEU A 2 11.01 14.64 -21.58
CA LEU A 2 9.79 15.44 -21.36
C LEU A 2 9.99 16.53 -20.30
N LEU A 3 9.92 17.81 -20.68
CA LEU A 3 9.87 18.95 -19.77
C LEU A 3 8.43 19.21 -19.30
N VAL A 4 8.20 19.09 -18.00
CA VAL A 4 6.91 19.39 -17.35
C VAL A 4 7.00 20.73 -16.65
N HIS A 5 6.26 21.71 -17.17
CA HIS A 5 6.20 23.07 -16.65
C HIS A 5 4.82 23.38 -16.05
N ILE A 6 4.79 24.04 -14.89
CA ILE A 6 3.55 24.39 -14.19
C ILE A 6 3.31 25.88 -14.30
N ALA A 7 2.26 26.24 -15.04
CA ALA A 7 1.94 27.62 -15.33
C ALA A 7 1.63 28.41 -14.04
N GLY A 8 2.26 29.57 -13.89
CA GLY A 8 2.03 30.51 -12.80
C GLY A 8 2.35 31.95 -13.19
N HIS A 9 1.98 32.91 -12.33
CA HIS A 9 2.13 34.34 -12.64
C HIS A 9 3.60 34.78 -12.75
N ALA A 10 4.53 33.98 -12.21
CA ALA A 10 5.97 34.15 -12.41
C ALA A 10 6.37 34.08 -13.90
N ASP A 11 5.64 33.34 -14.73
CA ASP A 11 5.87 33.24 -16.19
C ASP A 11 5.55 34.54 -16.94
N LEU A 12 4.92 35.49 -16.24
CA LEU A 12 4.62 36.82 -16.73
C LEU A 12 5.50 37.89 -16.07
N GLY A 13 6.42 37.50 -15.18
CA GLY A 13 7.17 38.43 -14.33
C GLY A 13 6.25 39.27 -13.42
N ALA A 14 5.11 38.69 -13.01
CA ALA A 14 4.10 39.36 -12.19
C ALA A 14 3.98 38.68 -10.81
N PRO A 15 3.63 39.44 -9.75
CA PRO A 15 3.31 38.86 -8.45
C PRO A 15 2.05 37.97 -8.53
N SER A 16 1.80 37.21 -7.47
CA SER A 16 0.57 36.41 -7.34
C SER A 16 -0.67 37.30 -7.46
N PRO A 17 -1.83 36.83 -7.98
CA PRO A 17 -3.06 37.63 -8.09
C PRO A 17 -3.52 38.27 -6.78
N VAL A 18 -3.21 37.63 -5.64
CA VAL A 18 -3.52 38.14 -4.31
C VAL A 18 -2.62 39.32 -3.92
N GLU A 19 -1.43 39.38 -4.50
CA GLU A 19 -0.39 40.40 -4.30
C GLU A 19 -0.26 41.34 -5.52
N ASP A 20 -1.17 41.24 -6.50
CA ASP A 20 -1.21 42.02 -7.74
C ASP A 20 -2.39 43.02 -7.72
N PRO A 21 -2.29 44.12 -6.95
CA PRO A 21 -3.37 45.11 -6.84
C PRO A 21 -3.69 45.78 -8.20
N ASP A 22 -2.73 45.79 -9.12
CA ASP A 22 -2.83 46.42 -10.44
C ASP A 22 -3.32 45.45 -11.53
N LYS A 23 -3.50 44.17 -11.20
CA LYS A 23 -3.91 43.09 -12.13
C LYS A 23 -3.00 43.00 -13.37
N ILE A 24 -1.72 43.32 -13.22
CA ILE A 24 -0.72 43.34 -14.29
C ILE A 24 -0.61 41.96 -14.95
N GLY A 25 -0.78 40.87 -14.20
CA GLY A 25 -0.77 39.51 -14.74
C GLY A 25 -1.80 39.33 -15.86
N ARG A 26 -3.03 39.82 -15.69
CA ARG A 26 -4.09 39.68 -16.71
C ARG A 26 -3.73 40.43 -18.01
N SER A 27 -3.23 41.65 -17.89
CA SER A 27 -2.83 42.45 -19.05
C SER A 27 -1.69 41.80 -19.83
N ARG A 28 -0.70 41.22 -19.14
CA ARG A 28 0.43 40.53 -19.78
C ARG A 28 0.02 39.25 -20.48
N VAL A 29 -0.96 38.51 -19.95
CA VAL A 29 -1.58 37.38 -20.69
C VAL A 29 -2.22 37.86 -21.98
N GLU A 30 -2.98 38.96 -21.94
CA GLU A 30 -3.64 39.53 -23.12
C GLU A 30 -2.65 40.08 -24.16
N GLU A 31 -1.52 40.61 -23.73
CA GLU A 31 -0.43 41.03 -24.62
C GLU A 31 0.21 39.81 -25.31
N LEU A 32 0.48 38.75 -24.56
CA LEU A 32 1.02 37.50 -25.10
C LEU A 32 0.05 36.80 -26.07
N GLU A 33 -1.27 36.83 -25.79
CA GLU A 33 -2.31 36.29 -26.67
C GLU A 33 -2.41 37.01 -28.04
N LYS A 34 -2.00 38.28 -28.09
CA LYS A 34 -2.05 39.08 -29.34
C LYS A 34 -0.81 38.91 -30.20
N CYS A 35 0.24 38.30 -29.68
CA CYS A 35 1.46 38.06 -30.43
C CYS A 35 1.19 37.10 -31.59
N THR A 36 1.68 37.44 -32.78
CA THR A 36 1.51 36.60 -33.98
C THR A 36 2.83 36.23 -34.64
N THR A 37 3.93 36.84 -34.20
CA THR A 37 5.27 36.61 -34.74
C THR A 37 6.19 35.97 -33.69
N PRO A 38 7.15 35.12 -34.11
CA PRO A 38 8.12 34.54 -33.20
C PRO A 38 8.90 35.59 -32.39
N SER A 39 9.32 36.69 -33.03
CA SER A 39 10.09 37.76 -32.37
C SER A 39 9.34 38.46 -31.24
N GLU A 40 8.04 38.73 -31.42
CA GLU A 40 7.20 39.33 -30.36
C GLU A 40 7.09 38.36 -29.19
N VAL A 41 6.77 37.09 -29.48
CA VAL A 41 6.67 36.06 -28.45
C VAL A 41 7.97 35.91 -27.69
N THR A 42 9.13 35.85 -28.36
CA THR A 42 10.43 35.74 -27.69
C THR A 42 10.68 36.89 -26.72
N GLN A 43 10.41 38.13 -27.13
CA GLN A 43 10.59 39.31 -26.28
C GLN A 43 9.69 39.28 -25.04
N HIS A 44 8.43 38.90 -25.19
CA HIS A 44 7.48 38.87 -24.09
C HIS A 44 7.65 37.64 -23.18
N LEU A 45 7.73 36.44 -23.78
CA LEU A 45 7.76 35.15 -23.08
C LEU A 45 9.12 34.85 -22.47
N PHE A 46 10.23 35.12 -23.16
CA PHE A 46 11.58 34.75 -22.71
C PHE A 46 12.35 35.90 -22.07
N ASP A 47 12.08 37.15 -22.47
CA ASP A 47 12.82 38.34 -22.02
C ASP A 47 12.00 39.29 -21.13
N PHE A 48 10.75 38.95 -20.82
CA PHE A 48 9.83 39.76 -20.00
C PHE A 48 9.64 41.21 -20.47
N SER A 49 9.78 41.47 -21.77
CA SER A 49 9.67 42.81 -22.35
C SER A 49 8.20 43.18 -22.61
N PHE A 50 7.40 43.32 -21.55
CA PHE A 50 5.99 43.73 -21.64
C PHE A 50 5.82 45.25 -21.65
N SER A 51 4.77 45.73 -22.33
CA SER A 51 4.43 47.14 -22.44
C SER A 51 4.06 47.81 -21.10
N GLN A 52 3.53 47.05 -20.14
CA GLN A 52 3.08 47.55 -18.84
C GLN A 52 4.13 47.31 -17.74
N ALA A 53 4.70 48.41 -17.21
CA ALA A 53 5.65 48.40 -16.10
C ALA A 53 4.92 48.31 -14.73
N GLN A 54 5.56 47.68 -13.74
CA GLN A 54 5.04 47.66 -12.36
C GLN A 54 5.03 49.08 -11.77
N SER A 55 3.91 49.49 -11.16
CA SER A 55 3.68 50.86 -10.68
C SER A 55 4.46 51.22 -9.40
N ARG A 56 4.96 50.21 -8.68
CA ARG A 56 5.81 50.38 -7.49
C ARG A 56 7.23 49.94 -7.80
N GLU A 57 8.20 50.81 -7.52
CA GLU A 57 9.54 50.36 -7.13
C GLU A 57 9.35 49.49 -5.89
N SER A 58 9.20 48.19 -6.13
CA SER A 58 9.28 47.18 -5.11
C SER A 58 10.65 47.31 -4.45
N THR A 59 10.70 47.65 -3.16
CA THR A 59 11.92 47.53 -2.36
C THR A 59 12.38 46.07 -2.25
N ASP A 60 11.51 45.12 -2.61
CA ASP A 60 11.88 43.76 -2.94
C ASP A 60 12.52 43.73 -4.32
N THR A 61 13.86 43.70 -4.35
CA THR A 61 14.69 43.44 -5.52
C THR A 61 14.53 42.01 -6.08
N ALA A 62 13.57 41.23 -5.57
CA ALA A 62 13.29 39.83 -5.88
C ALA A 62 12.88 39.57 -7.34
N HIS A 63 12.43 40.60 -8.08
CA HIS A 63 11.96 40.48 -9.47
C HIS A 63 12.62 41.49 -10.40
N SER A 64 13.96 41.55 -10.36
CA SER A 64 14.72 42.25 -11.41
C SER A 64 14.46 41.60 -12.78
N PRO A 65 13.91 42.31 -13.78
CA PRO A 65 13.57 41.77 -15.11
C PRO A 65 14.79 41.32 -15.94
N HIS A 66 16.02 41.53 -15.43
CA HIS A 66 17.27 41.26 -16.15
C HIS A 66 17.76 39.80 -16.10
N SER A 67 16.88 38.82 -15.88
CA SER A 67 17.28 37.41 -15.74
C SER A 67 16.59 36.42 -16.70
N GLY A 68 15.73 36.89 -17.61
CA GLY A 68 14.92 36.04 -18.48
C GLY A 68 13.85 35.23 -17.73
N SER A 69 12.91 34.64 -18.47
CA SER A 69 11.79 33.89 -17.87
C SER A 69 12.18 32.52 -17.32
N ALA A 70 11.33 32.00 -16.43
CA ALA A 70 11.44 30.63 -15.91
C ALA A 70 11.58 29.61 -17.05
N LEU A 71 10.68 29.70 -18.02
CA LEU A 71 10.66 28.87 -19.22
C LEU A 71 11.97 28.95 -20.03
N ARG A 72 12.54 30.16 -20.19
CA ARG A 72 13.84 30.34 -20.87
C ARG A 72 14.96 29.58 -20.16
N LYS A 73 14.99 29.67 -18.83
CA LYS A 73 16.01 29.01 -18.00
C LYS A 73 15.82 27.48 -18.03
N GLU A 74 14.59 27.01 -18.03
CA GLU A 74 14.24 25.59 -18.14
C GLU A 74 14.68 24.98 -19.48
N LEU A 75 14.38 25.64 -20.61
CA LEU A 75 14.82 25.19 -21.93
C LEU A 75 16.36 25.19 -22.06
N LYS A 76 17.03 26.23 -21.55
CA LYS A 76 18.52 26.26 -21.53
C LYS A 76 19.13 25.11 -20.73
N ALA A 77 18.46 24.64 -19.68
CA ALA A 77 18.94 23.51 -18.91
C ALA A 77 18.71 22.18 -19.61
N VAL A 78 17.57 22.03 -20.30
CA VAL A 78 17.33 20.89 -21.19
C VAL A 78 18.50 20.71 -22.17
N SER A 79 18.94 21.79 -22.82
CA SER A 79 20.11 21.77 -23.72
C SER A 79 21.36 21.19 -23.07
N ARG A 80 21.61 21.51 -21.80
CA ARG A 80 22.79 21.03 -21.07
C ARG A 80 22.68 19.53 -20.76
N ILE A 81 21.48 19.04 -20.47
CA ILE A 81 21.23 17.61 -20.23
C ILE A 81 21.49 16.82 -21.51
N SER A 82 20.88 17.23 -22.62
CA SER A 82 21.05 16.58 -23.93
C SER A 82 22.52 16.55 -24.35
N ALA A 83 23.26 17.63 -24.11
CA ALA A 83 24.70 17.69 -24.37
C ALA A 83 25.52 16.73 -23.47
N ALA A 84 25.12 16.53 -22.21
CA ALA A 84 25.81 15.65 -21.28
C ALA A 84 25.52 14.17 -21.55
N THR A 85 24.32 13.81 -22.00
CA THR A 85 23.90 12.42 -22.27
C THR A 85 24.24 11.95 -23.69
N SER A 86 24.72 12.85 -24.57
CA SER A 86 25.03 12.54 -25.98
C SER A 86 23.84 11.95 -26.75
N THR A 87 22.62 12.28 -26.32
CA THR A 87 21.37 11.81 -26.95
C THR A 87 20.83 12.92 -27.85
N ASP A 88 20.59 12.59 -29.13
CA ASP A 88 19.95 13.48 -30.12
C ASP A 88 18.42 13.43 -29.94
N GLU A 89 17.96 13.42 -28.68
CA GLU A 89 16.57 13.19 -28.32
C GLU A 89 15.70 14.41 -28.60
N THR A 90 14.54 14.16 -29.23
CA THR A 90 13.45 15.13 -29.31
C THR A 90 13.03 15.57 -27.91
N THR A 91 12.96 16.89 -27.69
CA THR A 91 12.43 17.46 -26.45
C THR A 91 10.93 17.59 -26.57
N GLU A 92 10.21 17.08 -25.58
CA GLU A 92 8.77 17.27 -25.45
C GLU A 92 8.47 18.27 -24.33
N VAL A 93 7.45 19.11 -24.49
CA VAL A 93 7.03 20.10 -23.48
C VAL A 93 5.56 19.92 -23.14
N LEU A 94 5.29 19.74 -21.84
CA LEU A 94 3.95 19.67 -21.27
C LEU A 94 3.75 20.84 -20.31
N ILE A 95 2.72 21.66 -20.57
CA ILE A 95 2.33 22.76 -19.67
C ILE A 95 1.08 22.36 -18.90
N ILE A 96 1.16 22.47 -17.57
CA ILE A 96 0.06 22.17 -16.65
C ILE A 96 -0.55 23.48 -16.14
N GLY A 97 -1.87 23.60 -16.22
CA GLY A 97 -2.65 24.70 -15.65
C GLY A 97 -3.87 24.21 -14.88
N VAL A 98 -4.56 25.12 -14.20
CA VAL A 98 -5.69 24.76 -13.31
C VAL A 98 -6.90 25.66 -13.56
N LYS A 99 -8.11 25.08 -13.63
CA LYS A 99 -9.38 25.82 -13.80
C LYS A 99 -9.95 26.40 -12.50
N GLY A 100 -9.80 25.69 -11.38
CA GLY A 100 -10.43 26.02 -10.09
C GLY A 100 -9.49 26.72 -9.11
N GLY A 101 -10.06 27.25 -8.01
CA GLY A 101 -9.35 27.92 -6.92
C GLY A 101 -9.33 29.46 -7.03
N ASP A 102 -8.66 30.11 -6.06
CA ASP A 102 -8.59 31.58 -5.99
C ASP A 102 -7.67 32.20 -7.08
N THR A 103 -6.82 31.38 -7.71
CA THR A 103 -5.81 31.80 -8.69
C THR A 103 -5.76 30.87 -9.92
N PRO A 104 -6.82 30.80 -10.75
CA PRO A 104 -6.85 29.92 -11.93
C PRO A 104 -5.76 30.27 -12.95
N THR A 105 -5.16 29.23 -13.55
CA THR A 105 -4.06 29.34 -14.52
C THR A 105 -4.34 28.65 -15.85
N ASP A 106 -5.57 28.17 -16.09
CA ASP A 106 -5.94 27.47 -17.31
C ASP A 106 -5.82 28.32 -18.58
N ARG A 107 -6.24 29.59 -18.51
CA ARG A 107 -6.05 30.56 -19.60
C ARG A 107 -4.56 30.76 -19.88
N LEU A 108 -3.78 31.03 -18.83
CA LEU A 108 -2.33 31.22 -18.94
C LEU A 108 -1.65 30.01 -19.57
N ALA A 109 -1.93 28.79 -19.10
CA ALA A 109 -1.35 27.57 -19.66
C ALA A 109 -1.63 27.40 -21.16
N ARG A 110 -2.87 27.69 -21.61
CA ARG A 110 -3.22 27.66 -23.03
C ARG A 110 -2.47 28.73 -23.82
N THR A 111 -2.35 29.93 -23.28
CA THR A 111 -1.60 31.03 -23.89
C THR A 111 -0.12 30.69 -24.02
N LEU A 112 0.49 30.10 -22.98
CA LEU A 112 1.89 29.67 -23.02
C LEU A 112 2.12 28.59 -24.10
N VAL A 113 1.22 27.59 -24.21
CA VAL A 113 1.30 26.57 -25.27
C VAL A 113 1.18 27.22 -26.66
N HIS A 114 0.24 28.15 -26.84
CA HIS A 114 0.08 28.84 -28.12
C HIS A 114 1.32 29.66 -28.48
N ALA A 115 1.84 30.42 -27.52
CA ALA A 115 3.05 31.23 -27.69
C ALA A 115 4.28 30.36 -28.01
N LEU A 116 4.50 29.27 -27.27
CA LEU A 116 5.58 28.32 -27.54
C LEU A 116 5.49 27.72 -28.95
N ARG A 117 4.28 27.43 -29.44
CA ARG A 117 4.09 26.90 -30.80
C ARG A 117 4.44 27.93 -31.88
N ILE A 118 4.25 29.23 -31.61
CA ILE A 118 4.69 30.31 -32.51
C ILE A 118 6.22 30.44 -32.49
N ALA A 119 6.83 30.38 -31.30
CA ALA A 119 8.28 30.51 -31.09
C ALA A 119 8.99 29.15 -31.00
N SER A 120 8.53 28.15 -31.75
CA SER A 120 9.01 26.76 -31.59
C SER A 120 10.46 26.60 -32.03
N SER A 121 10.91 27.35 -33.05
CA SER A 121 12.30 27.34 -33.50
C SER A 121 13.22 27.90 -32.41
N GLU A 122 12.86 29.04 -31.83
CA GLU A 122 13.63 29.66 -30.76
C GLU A 122 13.62 28.80 -29.48
N ALA A 123 12.51 28.12 -29.20
CA ALA A 123 12.42 27.17 -28.10
C ALA A 123 13.32 25.94 -28.32
N ALA A 124 13.35 25.38 -29.54
CA ALA A 124 14.23 24.28 -29.91
C ALA A 124 15.72 24.68 -29.82
N ASP A 125 16.06 25.88 -30.30
CA ASP A 125 17.40 26.46 -30.19
C ASP A 125 17.83 26.62 -28.73
N LEU A 126 16.94 27.12 -27.86
CA LEU A 126 17.20 27.22 -26.42
C LEU A 126 17.37 25.85 -25.76
N ALA A 127 16.58 24.86 -26.20
CA ALA A 127 16.65 23.47 -25.78
C ALA A 127 17.83 22.71 -26.38
N GLY A 128 18.59 23.30 -27.31
CA GLY A 128 19.70 22.63 -27.99
C GLY A 128 19.28 21.41 -28.81
N THR A 129 18.07 21.43 -29.35
CA THR A 129 17.49 20.34 -30.17
C THR A 129 17.08 20.85 -31.54
N SER A 130 17.01 19.94 -32.51
CA SER A 130 16.57 20.27 -33.89
C SER A 130 15.06 20.49 -33.99
N GLU A 131 14.29 19.83 -33.14
CA GLU A 131 12.83 19.93 -33.07
C GLU A 131 12.34 19.77 -31.62
N ILE A 132 11.28 20.52 -31.29
CA ILE A 132 10.61 20.46 -30.00
C ILE A 132 9.11 20.17 -30.20
N ILE A 133 8.58 19.19 -29.45
CA ILE A 133 7.18 18.79 -29.52
C ILE A 133 6.43 19.46 -28.36
N ILE A 134 5.43 20.27 -28.68
CA ILE A 134 4.66 21.01 -27.67
C ILE A 134 3.26 20.40 -27.54
N HIS A 135 3.03 19.68 -26.45
CA HIS A 135 1.75 19.05 -26.14
C HIS A 135 0.66 20.07 -25.88
N ASP A 136 -0.60 19.65 -26.03
CA ASP A 136 -1.73 20.46 -25.59
C ASP A 136 -1.67 20.66 -24.07
N ALA A 137 -2.11 21.85 -23.62
CA ALA A 137 -2.12 22.19 -22.21
C ALA A 137 -2.92 21.16 -21.39
N CYS A 138 -2.29 20.62 -20.35
CA CYS A 138 -2.93 19.74 -19.39
C CYS A 138 -3.64 20.58 -18.33
N ILE A 139 -4.98 20.57 -18.35
CA ILE A 139 -5.78 21.44 -17.48
C ILE A 139 -6.43 20.62 -16.37
N LEU A 140 -5.94 20.80 -15.14
CA LEU A 140 -6.48 20.16 -13.95
C LEU A 140 -7.79 20.83 -13.49
N PRO A 141 -8.72 20.07 -12.91
CA PRO A 141 -10.01 20.60 -12.47
C PRO A 141 -9.89 21.57 -11.30
N SER A 142 -8.93 21.36 -10.39
CA SER A 142 -8.78 22.12 -9.15
C SER A 142 -7.32 22.19 -8.68
N LEU A 143 -7.02 23.16 -7.81
CA LEU A 143 -5.76 23.23 -7.06
C LEU A 143 -5.71 22.21 -5.91
N ALA A 144 -6.89 21.72 -5.51
CA ALA A 144 -6.97 20.58 -4.60
C ALA A 144 -6.63 19.32 -5.38
N VAL A 145 -5.74 18.52 -4.81
CA VAL A 145 -5.38 17.21 -5.35
C VAL A 145 -6.65 16.38 -5.50
N SER A 146 -6.80 15.69 -6.62
CA SER A 146 -8.00 14.88 -6.90
C SER A 146 -7.65 13.65 -7.73
N ARG A 147 -8.49 12.61 -7.65
CA ARG A 147 -8.32 11.41 -8.47
C ARG A 147 -8.35 11.73 -9.98
N GLU A 148 -9.24 12.64 -10.39
CA GLU A 148 -9.34 13.08 -11.78
C GLU A 148 -8.05 13.80 -12.25
N SER A 149 -7.44 14.61 -11.37
CA SER A 149 -6.15 15.25 -11.65
C SER A 149 -5.05 14.21 -11.86
N ILE A 150 -4.94 13.23 -10.94
CA ILE A 150 -3.92 12.18 -10.98
C ILE A 150 -4.06 11.32 -12.24
N GLU A 151 -5.27 10.82 -12.55
CA GLU A 151 -5.53 10.00 -13.74
C GLU A 151 -5.27 10.77 -15.05
N LEU A 152 -5.44 12.09 -15.05
CA LEU A 152 -5.08 12.93 -16.20
C LEU A 152 -3.57 13.11 -16.33
N LEU A 153 -2.86 13.34 -15.21
CA LEU A 153 -1.40 13.46 -15.19
C LEU A 153 -0.72 12.13 -15.56
N GLU A 154 -1.19 11.00 -15.03
CA GLU A 154 -0.68 9.66 -15.38
C GLU A 154 -0.76 9.41 -16.88
N ARG A 155 -1.87 9.79 -17.53
CA ARG A 155 -2.03 9.64 -18.99
C ARG A 155 -1.16 10.59 -19.82
N ARG A 156 -0.64 11.67 -19.23
CA ARG A 156 0.13 12.70 -19.95
C ARG A 156 1.62 12.62 -19.69
N ILE A 157 2.00 12.21 -18.48
CA ILE A 157 3.39 12.02 -18.05
C ILE A 157 3.76 10.54 -18.21
N GLY A 158 2.95 9.64 -17.65
CA GLY A 158 3.25 8.20 -17.57
C GLY A 158 3.31 7.45 -18.90
N THR A 159 2.81 8.03 -20.00
CA THR A 159 2.91 7.45 -21.34
C THR A 159 4.20 7.82 -22.06
N HIS A 160 4.99 8.75 -21.51
CA HIS A 160 6.30 9.09 -22.07
C HIS A 160 7.27 7.94 -21.82
N ASP A 161 8.13 7.67 -22.79
CA ASP A 161 9.16 6.64 -22.72
C ASP A 161 10.51 7.36 -22.75
N GLY A 162 11.00 7.74 -21.57
CA GLY A 162 12.26 8.44 -21.38
C GLY A 162 12.26 9.42 -20.19
N HIS A 163 13.32 10.21 -20.07
CA HIS A 163 13.54 11.04 -18.90
C HIS A 163 12.50 12.17 -18.73
N VAL A 164 11.95 12.31 -17.52
CA VAL A 164 10.99 13.36 -17.14
C VAL A 164 11.65 14.44 -16.30
N LEU A 165 11.63 15.68 -16.78
CA LEU A 165 12.19 16.85 -16.10
C LEU A 165 11.08 17.76 -15.56
N LEU A 166 10.97 17.89 -14.24
CA LEU A 166 9.99 18.76 -13.60
C LEU A 166 10.58 20.11 -13.20
N ALA A 167 9.92 21.20 -13.60
CA ALA A 167 10.36 22.54 -13.27
C ALA A 167 9.82 23.08 -11.94
N MET A 168 10.73 23.55 -11.07
CA MET A 168 10.38 24.15 -9.77
C MET A 168 10.07 25.66 -9.81
N ALA A 169 10.30 26.30 -10.95
CA ALA A 169 10.36 27.77 -11.07
C ALA A 169 8.98 28.46 -11.06
N GLY A 170 7.92 27.75 -11.45
CA GLY A 170 6.57 28.29 -11.65
C GLY A 170 5.46 27.56 -10.88
N GLY A 171 4.25 28.10 -10.95
CA GLY A 171 3.03 27.39 -10.56
C GLY A 171 2.76 27.13 -9.08
N ALA A 172 1.67 26.42 -8.79
CA ALA A 172 1.26 26.06 -7.44
C ALA A 172 2.05 24.85 -6.90
N ALA A 173 2.44 24.90 -5.62
CA ALA A 173 3.18 23.80 -4.96
C ALA A 173 2.40 22.47 -4.96
N ALA A 174 1.07 22.53 -4.82
CA ALA A 174 0.21 21.35 -4.85
C ALA A 174 0.28 20.62 -6.19
N VAL A 175 0.17 21.35 -7.30
CA VAL A 175 0.27 20.78 -8.66
C VAL A 175 1.66 20.19 -8.92
N LEU A 176 2.71 20.82 -8.38
CA LEU A 176 4.08 20.30 -8.49
C LEU A 176 4.24 18.98 -7.74
N ALA A 177 3.72 18.89 -6.53
CA ALA A 177 3.75 17.65 -5.75
C ALA A 177 2.95 16.53 -6.42
N GLU A 178 1.80 16.84 -7.05
CA GLU A 178 1.02 15.87 -7.82
C GLU A 178 1.80 15.34 -9.04
N ALA A 179 2.36 16.24 -9.84
CA ALA A 179 3.16 15.87 -11.00
C ALA A 179 4.42 15.08 -10.60
N ALA A 180 5.09 15.48 -9.51
CA ALA A 180 6.26 14.78 -8.97
C ALA A 180 5.88 13.37 -8.46
N GLY A 181 4.72 13.25 -7.82
CA GLY A 181 4.17 11.97 -7.42
C GLY A 181 3.92 11.03 -8.60
N VAL A 182 3.36 11.54 -9.69
CA VAL A 182 3.15 10.76 -10.93
C VAL A 182 4.48 10.41 -11.61
N ALA A 183 5.42 11.35 -11.70
CA ALA A 183 6.74 11.10 -12.26
C ALA A 183 7.46 9.99 -11.48
N ALA A 184 7.49 10.07 -10.15
CA ALA A 184 8.08 9.04 -9.29
C ALA A 184 7.42 7.66 -9.46
N ALA A 185 6.11 7.61 -9.69
CA ALA A 185 5.38 6.35 -9.89
C ALA A 185 5.62 5.71 -11.27
N THR A 186 5.97 6.51 -12.28
CA THR A 186 6.02 6.08 -13.68
C THR A 186 7.43 6.04 -14.25
N HIS A 187 8.39 6.74 -13.64
CA HIS A 187 9.75 6.96 -14.14
C HIS A 187 10.78 6.88 -13.00
N GLN A 188 10.82 5.79 -12.22
CA GLN A 188 11.62 5.67 -10.98
C GLN A 188 13.06 6.18 -11.12
N ASP A 189 13.80 5.71 -12.13
CA ASP A 189 15.22 6.07 -12.34
C ASP A 189 15.42 7.18 -13.38
N GLU A 190 14.32 7.66 -13.96
CA GLU A 190 14.35 8.52 -15.14
C GLU A 190 13.57 9.82 -14.91
N TRP A 191 13.73 10.43 -13.74
CA TRP A 191 13.20 11.77 -13.54
C TRP A 191 14.08 12.65 -12.65
N SER A 192 13.96 13.96 -12.84
CA SER A 192 14.75 14.96 -12.13
C SER A 192 13.98 16.25 -11.95
N LEU A 193 14.40 17.04 -10.98
CA LEU A 193 13.94 18.41 -10.80
C LEU A 193 14.98 19.38 -11.30
N ILE A 194 14.52 20.42 -11.99
CA ILE A 194 15.34 21.57 -12.30
C ILE A 194 15.09 22.70 -11.32
N LEU A 195 16.16 23.14 -10.67
CA LEU A 195 16.20 24.37 -9.90
C LEU A 195 16.58 25.55 -10.79
N VAL A 196 15.74 26.57 -10.76
CA VAL A 196 15.98 27.81 -11.50
C VAL A 196 16.56 28.86 -10.55
N ASP A 197 17.72 29.40 -10.93
CA ASP A 197 18.47 30.35 -10.09
C ASP A 197 17.70 31.66 -9.85
N ARG A 198 17.81 32.16 -8.62
CA ARG A 198 17.26 33.44 -8.14
C ARG A 198 18.31 34.55 -8.07
N VAL A 199 19.55 34.29 -8.47
CA VAL A 199 20.62 35.30 -8.61
C VAL A 199 20.47 36.06 -9.95
N LYS A 200 20.95 37.31 -10.01
CA LYS A 200 20.97 38.11 -11.24
C LYS A 200 21.91 37.49 -12.28
N GLU A 201 21.47 37.32 -13.52
CA GLU A 201 22.34 36.88 -14.63
C GLU A 201 23.54 37.84 -14.75
N GLY A 202 24.76 37.30 -14.62
CA GLY A 202 26.02 38.05 -14.74
C GLY A 202 27.11 37.68 -13.72
N SER A 203 26.79 36.97 -12.64
CA SER A 203 27.77 36.51 -11.63
C SER A 203 28.33 35.12 -11.95
N GLY A 204 29.03 34.98 -13.07
CA GLY A 204 29.63 33.71 -13.49
C GLY A 204 28.59 32.67 -13.93
N GLY A 205 28.90 31.87 -14.95
CA GLY A 205 28.03 30.77 -15.37
C GLY A 205 27.96 29.73 -14.26
N GLN A 206 26.97 29.83 -13.36
CA GLN A 206 26.68 28.76 -12.43
C GLN A 206 25.72 27.76 -13.08
N ASP A 207 25.99 26.49 -12.84
CA ASP A 207 25.17 25.38 -13.28
C ASP A 207 23.76 25.50 -12.70
N LEU A 208 22.75 25.14 -13.50
CA LEU A 208 21.39 24.92 -12.98
C LEU A 208 21.42 23.48 -12.43
N PRO A 209 21.50 23.29 -11.10
CA PRO A 209 21.58 21.97 -10.52
C PRO A 209 20.30 21.22 -10.86
N LEU A 210 20.52 20.07 -11.47
CA LEU A 210 19.54 19.03 -11.63
C LEU A 210 19.59 18.21 -10.37
N ILE A 211 18.45 18.06 -9.72
CA ILE A 211 18.31 17.19 -8.59
C ILE A 211 17.79 15.86 -9.13
N PRO A 212 18.62 14.81 -9.21
CA PRO A 212 18.11 13.47 -9.49
C PRO A 212 17.15 13.10 -8.36
N MET A 213 15.96 12.64 -8.75
CA MET A 213 14.91 12.26 -7.79
C MET A 213 14.68 10.74 -7.79
N SER A 214 15.63 10.00 -8.35
CA SER A 214 15.65 8.55 -8.34
C SER A 214 15.80 8.04 -6.92
N VAL A 215 15.05 6.97 -6.62
CA VAL A 215 15.11 6.31 -5.31
C VAL A 215 16.04 5.10 -5.42
N ASP A 216 17.22 5.19 -4.81
CA ASP A 216 18.25 4.14 -4.83
C ASP A 216 17.85 2.84 -4.09
N ALA A 217 16.78 2.88 -3.30
CA ALA A 217 16.31 1.72 -2.54
C ALA A 217 15.54 0.74 -3.45
N ASP A 218 15.74 -0.57 -3.29
CA ASP A 218 14.95 -1.59 -3.97
C ASP A 218 13.52 -1.63 -3.38
N PRO A 219 12.52 -1.11 -4.13
CA PRO A 219 11.19 -0.99 -3.59
C PRO A 219 10.46 -2.34 -3.59
N LEU A 220 10.81 -3.26 -4.51
CA LEU A 220 10.26 -4.62 -4.53
C LEU A 220 10.62 -5.35 -3.25
N ARG A 221 11.88 -5.21 -2.82
CA ARG A 221 12.37 -5.77 -1.58
C ARG A 221 11.56 -5.27 -0.40
N GLY A 222 11.45 -3.95 -0.25
CA GLY A 222 10.76 -3.33 0.87
C GLY A 222 9.30 -3.76 0.96
N TRP A 223 8.57 -3.73 -0.16
CA TRP A 223 7.16 -4.13 -0.21
C TRP A 223 6.95 -5.62 0.03
N LEU A 224 7.60 -6.51 -0.73
CA LEU A 224 7.33 -7.95 -0.63
C LEU A 224 7.87 -8.57 0.65
N MET A 225 9.04 -8.15 1.13
CA MET A 225 9.52 -8.58 2.45
C MET A 225 8.65 -7.97 3.56
N GLY A 226 8.40 -6.66 3.52
CA GLY A 226 7.56 -5.96 4.49
C GLY A 226 6.18 -6.60 4.64
N LEU A 227 5.59 -7.07 3.55
CA LEU A 227 4.30 -7.73 3.53
C LEU A 227 4.35 -9.22 3.91
N GLY A 228 5.51 -9.81 4.15
CA GLY A 228 5.62 -11.24 4.50
C GLY A 228 5.47 -12.18 3.31
N LEU A 229 5.92 -11.77 2.12
CA LEU A 229 5.84 -12.52 0.86
C LEU A 229 7.23 -12.77 0.24
N PRO A 230 8.18 -13.37 0.99
CA PRO A 230 9.56 -13.57 0.51
C PRO A 230 9.64 -14.54 -0.67
N THR A 231 8.69 -15.47 -0.82
CA THR A 231 8.64 -16.42 -1.94
C THR A 231 8.39 -15.73 -3.27
N VAL A 232 7.44 -14.79 -3.31
CA VAL A 232 7.14 -13.99 -4.51
C VAL A 232 8.36 -13.17 -4.93
N LEU A 233 9.06 -12.55 -3.97
CA LEU A 233 10.26 -11.77 -4.25
C LEU A 233 11.41 -12.65 -4.74
N ASN A 234 11.64 -13.78 -4.09
CA ASN A 234 12.69 -14.70 -4.48
C ASN A 234 12.48 -15.22 -5.90
N ASP A 235 11.23 -15.52 -6.29
CA ASP A 235 10.91 -15.96 -7.66
C ASP A 235 11.21 -14.85 -8.69
N ILE A 236 10.91 -13.58 -8.37
CA ILE A 236 11.25 -12.42 -9.22
C ILE A 236 12.77 -12.28 -9.35
N TYR A 237 13.51 -12.37 -8.24
CA TYR A 237 14.97 -12.26 -8.22
C TYR A 237 15.66 -13.40 -8.96
N GLU A 238 15.17 -14.64 -8.83
CA GLU A 238 15.70 -15.78 -9.58
C GLU A 238 15.53 -15.60 -11.09
N GLN A 239 14.42 -15.00 -11.54
CA GLN A 239 14.19 -14.71 -12.96
C GLN A 239 15.12 -13.62 -13.50
N SER A 240 15.49 -12.63 -12.68
CA SER A 240 16.40 -11.54 -13.06
C SER A 240 17.88 -11.84 -12.81
N GLY A 241 18.21 -12.97 -12.18
CA GLY A 241 19.58 -13.32 -11.79
C GLY A 241 20.11 -12.54 -10.58
N HIS A 242 19.23 -11.84 -9.86
CA HIS A 242 19.58 -11.16 -8.61
C HIS A 242 19.63 -12.16 -7.44
N ILE A 243 20.60 -12.00 -6.54
CA ILE A 243 20.79 -12.90 -5.39
C ILE A 243 20.79 -12.08 -4.11
N ASP A 244 19.76 -12.24 -3.30
CA ASP A 244 19.70 -11.74 -1.92
C ASP A 244 19.59 -12.93 -0.95
N THR A 245 20.56 -13.04 -0.04
CA THR A 245 20.66 -14.16 0.91
C THR A 245 19.58 -14.16 1.98
N GLU A 246 19.12 -12.98 2.41
CA GLU A 246 18.05 -12.86 3.41
C GLU A 246 16.71 -13.23 2.79
N VAL A 247 16.45 -12.75 1.58
CA VAL A 247 15.24 -13.10 0.80
C VAL A 247 15.19 -14.60 0.54
N LYS A 248 16.30 -15.19 0.07
CA LYS A 248 16.37 -16.63 -0.18
C LYS A 248 16.17 -17.45 1.10
N LYS A 249 16.80 -17.06 2.20
CA LYS A 249 16.62 -17.74 3.50
C LYS A 249 15.17 -17.68 3.95
N ALA A 250 14.54 -16.51 3.84
CA ALA A 250 13.14 -16.32 4.24
C ALA A 250 12.18 -17.11 3.34
N ALA A 251 12.41 -17.11 2.02
CA ALA A 251 11.65 -17.90 1.05
C ALA A 251 11.80 -19.40 1.31
N ASP A 252 13.03 -19.89 1.50
CA ASP A 252 13.29 -21.31 1.76
C ASP A 252 12.67 -21.78 3.08
N ALA A 253 12.54 -20.91 4.09
CA ALA A 253 11.80 -21.22 5.32
C ALA A 253 10.31 -21.46 5.03
N VAL A 254 9.68 -20.59 4.22
CA VAL A 254 8.30 -20.80 3.75
C VAL A 254 8.21 -22.11 2.97
N ARG A 255 9.11 -22.33 2.00
CA ARG A 255 9.13 -23.55 1.17
C ARG A 255 9.32 -24.83 2.00
N ARG A 256 10.15 -24.82 3.06
CA ARG A 256 10.26 -25.94 4.02
C ARG A 256 8.98 -26.17 4.80
N VAL A 257 8.37 -25.12 5.36
CA VAL A 257 7.10 -25.20 6.11
C VAL A 257 5.98 -25.74 5.23
N MET A 258 5.96 -25.34 3.97
CA MET A 258 5.00 -25.78 2.97
C MET A 258 5.32 -27.18 2.37
N GLY A 259 6.49 -27.74 2.66
CA GLY A 259 6.91 -29.06 2.19
C GLY A 259 7.35 -29.10 0.72
N GLU A 260 7.76 -27.96 0.17
CA GLU A 260 8.35 -27.83 -1.18
C GLU A 260 9.83 -28.21 -1.21
N LEU A 261 10.49 -28.23 -0.04
CA LEU A 261 11.86 -28.69 0.12
C LEU A 261 11.91 -29.97 0.96
N ASP A 262 12.85 -30.86 0.63
CA ASP A 262 13.01 -32.17 1.30
C ASP A 262 13.46 -32.07 2.77
N ALA A 263 14.00 -30.92 3.20
CA ALA A 263 14.45 -30.69 4.57
C ALA A 263 13.26 -30.47 5.52
N GLU A 264 13.28 -31.10 6.70
CA GLU A 264 12.24 -30.88 7.73
C GLU A 264 12.29 -29.42 8.22
N PRO A 265 11.14 -28.71 8.27
CA PRO A 265 11.10 -27.33 8.77
C PRO A 265 11.49 -27.26 10.24
N SER A 266 12.34 -26.30 10.58
CA SER A 266 12.71 -26.02 11.96
C SER A 266 11.59 -25.26 12.69
N SER A 267 11.70 -25.17 14.01
CA SER A 267 10.73 -24.39 14.79
C SER A 267 10.88 -22.88 14.57
N GLU A 268 12.07 -22.41 14.14
CA GLU A 268 12.31 -21.06 13.66
C GLU A 268 11.69 -20.81 12.27
N ASP A 269 11.69 -21.80 11.37
CA ASP A 269 11.01 -21.67 10.08
C ASP A 269 9.50 -21.42 10.29
N PHE A 270 8.87 -22.21 11.16
CA PHE A 270 7.46 -22.01 11.52
C PHE A 270 7.21 -20.67 12.24
N ALA A 271 8.15 -20.20 13.06
CA ALA A 271 8.05 -18.93 13.76
C ALA A 271 7.96 -17.76 12.76
N GLN A 272 8.83 -17.76 11.76
CA GLN A 272 8.86 -16.73 10.73
C GLN A 272 7.58 -16.73 9.89
N VAL A 273 7.10 -17.91 9.47
CA VAL A 273 5.85 -18.03 8.71
C VAL A 273 4.66 -17.57 9.56
N LEU A 274 4.62 -17.95 10.83
CA LEU A 274 3.56 -17.54 11.75
C LEU A 274 3.51 -16.02 11.91
N GLN A 275 4.65 -15.38 12.16
CA GLN A 275 4.72 -13.92 12.30
C GLN A 275 4.28 -13.22 11.02
N ALA A 276 4.68 -13.73 9.84
CA ALA A 276 4.23 -13.22 8.55
C ALA A 276 2.71 -13.39 8.34
N ASP A 277 2.16 -14.57 8.61
CA ASP A 277 0.72 -14.86 8.49
C ASP A 277 -0.11 -13.95 9.40
N VAL A 278 0.34 -13.75 10.65
CA VAL A 278 -0.33 -12.88 11.64
C VAL A 278 -0.28 -11.42 11.19
N ALA A 279 0.89 -10.94 10.75
CA ALA A 279 1.04 -9.58 10.24
C ALA A 279 0.13 -9.32 9.03
N ARG A 280 0.04 -10.31 8.13
CA ARG A 280 -0.87 -10.26 6.97
C ARG A 280 -2.34 -10.40 7.33
N GLY A 281 -2.67 -10.81 8.58
CA GLY A 281 -4.03 -11.11 9.01
C GLY A 281 -4.62 -12.35 8.36
N ASP A 282 -3.74 -13.24 7.88
CA ASP A 282 -4.06 -14.44 7.12
C ASP A 282 -4.85 -15.43 8.00
N LEU A 283 -5.92 -15.99 7.43
CA LEU A 283 -6.75 -17.03 8.02
C LEU A 283 -5.95 -18.31 8.36
N ALA A 284 -4.83 -18.56 7.67
CA ALA A 284 -3.95 -19.69 7.96
C ALA A 284 -3.08 -19.52 9.20
N ALA A 285 -2.99 -18.31 9.80
CA ALA A 285 -2.17 -18.07 10.98
C ALA A 285 -2.45 -19.07 12.11
N GLY A 286 -3.71 -19.51 12.26
CA GLY A 286 -4.09 -20.52 13.25
C GLY A 286 -3.51 -21.92 12.98
N MET A 287 -3.36 -22.30 11.72
CA MET A 287 -2.74 -23.56 11.31
C MET A 287 -1.24 -23.52 11.57
N THR A 288 -0.58 -22.43 11.15
CA THR A 288 0.84 -22.21 11.35
C THR A 288 1.19 -22.15 12.85
N LEU A 289 0.35 -21.52 13.67
CA LEU A 289 0.53 -21.48 15.14
C LEU A 289 0.56 -22.88 15.76
N ARG A 290 -0.37 -23.75 15.37
CA ARG A 290 -0.43 -25.12 15.90
C ARG A 290 0.74 -25.97 15.42
N ALA A 291 1.18 -25.77 14.18
CA ALA A 291 2.37 -26.42 13.65
C ALA A 291 3.65 -25.95 14.35
N TRP A 292 3.75 -24.65 14.65
CA TRP A 292 4.85 -24.07 15.43
C TRP A 292 4.91 -24.65 16.85
N ILE A 293 3.79 -24.74 17.57
CA ILE A 293 3.75 -25.36 18.91
C ILE A 293 4.33 -26.77 18.87
N LEU A 294 3.93 -27.56 17.87
CA LEU A 294 4.42 -28.92 17.69
C LEU A 294 5.92 -28.97 17.37
N ALA A 295 6.40 -28.11 16.49
CA ALA A 295 7.82 -28.03 16.12
C ALA A 295 8.69 -27.59 17.30
N GLN A 296 8.26 -26.59 18.07
CA GLN A 296 8.96 -26.15 19.28
C GLN A 296 8.98 -27.24 20.35
N TYR A 297 7.85 -27.93 20.59
CA TYR A 297 7.83 -29.05 21.53
C TYR A 297 8.84 -30.14 21.12
N LYS A 298 8.86 -30.53 19.83
CA LYS A 298 9.84 -31.50 19.33
C LYS A 298 11.27 -31.04 19.59
N ARG A 299 11.59 -29.77 19.30
CA ARG A 299 12.92 -29.18 19.56
C ARG A 299 13.29 -29.32 21.04
N LEU A 300 12.42 -28.85 21.95
CA LEU A 300 12.64 -28.91 23.39
C LEU A 300 12.82 -30.35 23.87
N ARG A 301 11.91 -31.25 23.48
CA ARG A 301 11.94 -32.69 23.79
C ARG A 301 13.24 -33.36 23.33
N ASP A 302 13.72 -33.03 22.14
CA ASP A 302 14.88 -33.70 21.55
C ASP A 302 16.21 -33.16 22.12
N THR A 303 16.21 -31.93 22.67
CA THR A 303 17.35 -31.36 23.40
C THR A 303 17.33 -31.64 24.91
N HIS A 304 16.19 -32.06 25.48
CA HIS A 304 16.03 -32.25 26.91
C HIS A 304 16.65 -33.56 27.41
N ASN A 305 17.29 -33.50 28.58
CA ASN A 305 17.83 -34.68 29.25
C ASN A 305 16.85 -35.20 30.30
N TYR A 306 15.99 -36.14 29.89
CA TYR A 306 14.93 -36.68 30.73
C TYR A 306 15.46 -37.43 31.95
N THR A 307 14.92 -37.10 33.13
CA THR A 307 15.07 -37.93 34.33
C THR A 307 13.91 -38.93 34.46
N ASN A 308 12.75 -38.60 33.90
CA ASN A 308 11.59 -39.48 33.79
C ASN A 308 10.86 -39.28 32.44
N ASP A 309 10.80 -40.31 31.60
CA ASP A 309 10.20 -40.26 30.26
C ASP A 309 8.74 -40.78 30.20
N SER A 310 8.12 -41.10 31.33
CA SER A 310 6.76 -41.67 31.38
C SER A 310 5.67 -40.80 30.74
N CYS A 311 5.84 -39.48 30.75
CA CYS A 311 4.93 -38.52 30.12
C CYS A 311 5.41 -38.02 28.75
N LYS A 312 6.57 -38.51 28.27
CA LYS A 312 7.18 -38.10 27.00
C LYS A 312 6.28 -38.44 25.82
N GLN A 313 6.01 -37.46 24.94
CA GLN A 313 5.16 -37.69 23.77
C GLN A 313 5.99 -38.19 22.58
N SER A 314 5.66 -39.39 22.13
CA SER A 314 6.20 -39.98 20.90
C SER A 314 5.62 -39.31 19.65
N ASP A 315 6.35 -39.37 18.53
CA ASP A 315 5.85 -38.87 17.23
C ASP A 315 4.55 -39.55 16.79
N LYS A 316 4.27 -40.77 17.28
CA LYS A 316 3.00 -41.46 17.05
C LYS A 316 1.85 -40.80 17.81
N GLN A 317 2.09 -40.33 19.04
CA GLN A 317 1.09 -39.58 19.83
C GLN A 317 0.88 -38.19 19.25
N LEU A 318 1.94 -37.53 18.80
CA LEU A 318 1.87 -36.19 18.19
C LEU A 318 1.12 -36.15 16.86
N LYS A 319 0.90 -37.29 16.20
CA LYS A 319 0.02 -37.41 15.02
C LYS A 319 -1.47 -37.31 15.36
N GLN A 320 -1.84 -37.33 16.65
CA GLN A 320 -3.21 -37.11 17.09
C GLN A 320 -3.54 -35.61 17.10
N GLU A 321 -4.80 -35.28 17.37
CA GLU A 321 -5.21 -33.89 17.58
C GLU A 321 -4.42 -33.28 18.75
N LEU A 322 -3.69 -32.17 18.51
CA LEU A 322 -2.85 -31.51 19.51
C LEU A 322 -3.58 -31.23 20.83
N GLY A 323 -4.85 -30.81 20.77
CA GLY A 323 -5.67 -30.59 21.97
C GLY A 323 -5.91 -31.85 22.81
N ARG A 324 -5.95 -33.05 22.21
CA ARG A 324 -6.03 -34.31 22.97
C ARG A 324 -4.72 -34.60 23.69
N VAL A 325 -3.59 -34.35 23.03
CA VAL A 325 -2.26 -34.52 23.64
C VAL A 325 -2.12 -33.60 24.85
N ILE A 326 -2.45 -32.31 24.70
CA ILE A 326 -2.44 -31.34 25.81
C ILE A 326 -3.41 -31.77 26.92
N GLY A 327 -4.61 -32.23 26.58
CA GLY A 327 -5.57 -32.73 27.56
C GLY A 327 -5.04 -33.92 28.37
N HIS A 328 -4.36 -34.87 27.72
CA HIS A 328 -3.71 -35.97 28.41
C HIS A 328 -2.59 -35.50 29.35
N LEU A 329 -1.77 -34.52 28.92
CA LEU A 329 -0.74 -33.93 29.78
C LEU A 329 -1.34 -33.22 31.01
N LYS A 330 -2.47 -32.50 30.84
CA LYS A 330 -3.22 -31.89 31.95
C LYS A 330 -3.69 -32.92 32.97
N ASP A 331 -4.12 -34.10 32.52
CA ASP A 331 -4.51 -35.17 33.42
C ASP A 331 -3.31 -35.85 34.08
N SER A 332 -2.22 -36.04 33.35
CA SER A 332 -0.96 -36.57 33.89
C SER A 332 -0.33 -35.66 34.95
N ALA A 333 -0.36 -34.34 34.74
CA ALA A 333 0.17 -33.33 35.66
C ALA A 333 -0.47 -33.38 37.06
N LYS A 334 -1.71 -33.88 37.16
CA LYS A 334 -2.41 -34.06 38.44
C LYS A 334 -1.84 -35.21 39.28
N VAL A 335 -1.14 -36.14 38.64
CA VAL A 335 -0.67 -37.40 39.25
C VAL A 335 0.85 -37.40 39.40
N HIS A 336 1.56 -36.84 38.42
CA HIS A 336 3.02 -36.78 38.39
C HIS A 336 3.49 -35.40 37.92
N PRO A 337 4.58 -34.85 38.51
CA PRO A 337 5.23 -33.66 37.95
C PRO A 337 5.67 -33.91 36.51
N LEU A 338 5.33 -32.98 35.61
CA LEU A 338 5.80 -33.01 34.23
C LEU A 338 7.25 -32.50 34.16
N GLU A 339 8.05 -33.12 33.28
CA GLU A 339 9.34 -32.58 32.86
C GLU A 339 9.15 -31.29 32.03
N GLU A 340 10.22 -30.51 31.86
CA GLU A 340 10.16 -29.19 31.24
C GLU A 340 9.45 -29.17 29.86
N PRO A 341 9.76 -30.07 28.89
CA PRO A 341 9.11 -30.02 27.58
C PRO A 341 7.60 -30.30 27.63
N GLU A 342 7.17 -31.28 28.45
CA GLU A 342 5.76 -31.63 28.64
C GLU A 342 5.02 -30.52 29.39
N SER A 343 5.64 -29.92 30.40
CA SER A 343 5.12 -28.77 31.13
C SER A 343 4.94 -27.57 30.20
N TRP A 344 5.92 -27.30 29.34
CA TRP A 344 5.83 -26.25 28.32
C TRP A 344 4.67 -26.49 27.36
N LEU A 345 4.51 -27.72 26.84
CA LEU A 345 3.44 -28.07 25.90
C LEU A 345 2.05 -27.98 26.57
N GLU A 346 1.94 -28.38 27.83
CA GLU A 346 0.72 -28.25 28.62
C GLU A 346 0.30 -26.77 28.77
N ALA A 347 1.27 -25.90 29.06
CA ALA A 347 1.06 -24.45 29.18
C ALA A 347 0.62 -23.78 27.87
N GLN A 348 0.83 -24.41 26.71
CA GLN A 348 0.37 -23.88 25.41
C GLN A 348 -1.13 -24.08 25.14
N GLY A 349 -1.90 -24.61 26.11
CA GLY A 349 -3.33 -24.88 25.95
C GLY A 349 -4.12 -23.71 25.34
N ASP A 350 -3.94 -22.51 25.88
CA ASP A 350 -4.67 -21.32 25.43
C ASP A 350 -4.26 -20.87 24.01
N LEU A 351 -2.97 -21.03 23.65
CA LEU A 351 -2.49 -20.72 22.29
C LEU A 351 -2.95 -21.77 21.27
N ASN A 352 -3.00 -23.05 21.65
CA ASN A 352 -3.58 -24.08 20.82
C ASN A 352 -5.09 -23.84 20.59
N ASP A 353 -5.83 -23.41 21.62
CA ASP A 353 -7.25 -23.10 21.50
C ASP A 353 -7.49 -21.90 20.59
N LEU A 354 -6.65 -20.86 20.67
CA LEU A 354 -6.66 -19.76 19.69
C LEU A 354 -6.43 -20.25 18.26
N GLY A 355 -5.36 -21.02 18.02
CA GLY A 355 -5.05 -21.54 16.69
C GLY A 355 -6.15 -22.45 16.14
N LYS A 356 -6.80 -23.21 17.04
CA LYS A 356 -7.96 -24.03 16.74
C LYS A 356 -9.16 -23.17 16.33
N CYS A 357 -9.50 -22.12 17.08
CA CYS A 357 -10.58 -21.19 16.74
C CYS A 357 -10.30 -20.49 15.40
N ALA A 358 -9.10 -19.93 15.21
CA ALA A 358 -8.70 -19.27 13.98
C ALA A 358 -8.84 -20.18 12.75
N THR A 359 -8.38 -21.44 12.84
CA THR A 359 -8.51 -22.43 11.77
C THR A 359 -9.98 -22.79 11.47
N HIS A 360 -10.77 -23.06 12.51
CA HIS A 360 -12.12 -23.60 12.36
C HIS A 360 -13.20 -22.57 12.06
N ASN A 361 -12.94 -21.30 12.38
CA ASN A 361 -13.88 -20.20 12.18
C ASN A 361 -13.43 -19.28 11.04
N LEU A 362 -12.29 -19.56 10.40
CA LEU A 362 -11.63 -18.64 9.47
C LEU A 362 -11.57 -17.23 10.09
N GLU A 363 -11.24 -17.15 11.38
CA GLU A 363 -11.14 -15.87 12.06
C GLU A 363 -9.81 -15.23 11.70
N SER A 364 -9.88 -14.05 11.11
CA SER A 364 -8.68 -13.22 10.98
C SER A 364 -8.18 -12.85 12.38
N PRO A 365 -6.87 -12.96 12.65
CA PRO A 365 -6.22 -12.40 13.82
C PRO A 365 -6.66 -10.96 14.17
N LEU A 366 -7.19 -10.22 13.20
CA LEU A 366 -7.49 -8.79 13.30
C LEU A 366 -8.98 -8.46 13.48
N ARG A 367 -9.90 -9.45 13.49
CA ARG A 367 -11.37 -9.19 13.45
C ARG A 367 -12.08 -9.06 14.81
N ASN A 368 -11.60 -9.70 15.87
CA ASN A 368 -12.30 -9.73 17.18
C ASN A 368 -11.48 -9.13 18.33
N LEU A 369 -10.41 -8.40 18.03
CA LEU A 369 -9.54 -7.82 19.05
C LEU A 369 -9.93 -6.38 19.32
N THR A 370 -10.76 -6.15 20.33
CA THR A 370 -10.54 -4.99 21.19
C THR A 370 -9.12 -5.12 21.75
N SER A 371 -8.15 -4.43 21.14
CA SER A 371 -6.69 -4.44 21.41
C SER A 371 -5.92 -5.74 21.11
N ASN A 372 -4.89 -5.63 20.25
CA ASN A 372 -3.57 -6.31 20.15
C ASN A 372 -3.27 -7.72 20.72
N ASN A 373 -4.19 -8.47 21.31
CA ASN A 373 -3.83 -9.59 22.18
C ASN A 373 -3.23 -10.81 21.44
N LEU A 374 -3.62 -11.12 20.19
CA LEU A 374 -3.01 -12.26 19.49
C LEU A 374 -1.58 -11.96 19.03
N GLN A 375 -1.33 -10.77 18.49
CA GLN A 375 0.00 -10.37 18.06
C GLN A 375 0.95 -10.24 19.26
N GLU A 376 0.53 -9.59 20.35
CA GLU A 376 1.31 -9.51 21.59
C GLU A 376 1.56 -10.89 22.21
N ARG A 377 0.57 -11.79 22.20
CA ARG A 377 0.76 -13.17 22.70
C ARG A 377 1.70 -13.99 21.83
N ILE A 378 1.67 -13.78 20.51
CA ILE A 378 2.59 -14.44 19.59
C ILE A 378 3.99 -13.88 19.76
N GLU A 379 4.15 -12.56 19.89
CA GLU A 379 5.43 -11.93 20.21
C GLU A 379 6.01 -12.42 21.54
N GLN A 380 5.18 -12.54 22.58
CA GLN A 380 5.58 -13.12 23.87
C GLN A 380 6.00 -14.60 23.77
N ALA A 381 5.35 -15.38 22.91
CA ALA A 381 5.60 -16.81 22.77
C ALA A 381 6.75 -17.15 21.80
N VAL A 382 6.88 -16.37 20.73
CA VAL A 382 7.76 -16.63 19.58
C VAL A 382 9.00 -15.74 19.61
N GLY A 383 8.90 -14.54 20.18
CA GLY A 383 9.92 -13.50 20.15
C GLY A 383 9.63 -12.38 19.15
N GLU A 384 10.59 -11.48 19.01
CA GLU A 384 10.50 -10.33 18.10
C GLU A 384 10.35 -10.79 16.63
N PRO A 385 9.55 -10.09 15.82
CA PRO A 385 9.45 -10.36 14.39
C PRO A 385 10.77 -10.03 13.68
N PRO A 386 11.01 -10.61 12.48
CA PRO A 386 12.15 -10.22 11.66
C PRO A 386 12.11 -8.73 11.34
N GLU A 387 13.26 -8.06 11.35
CA GLU A 387 13.35 -6.61 11.11
C GLU A 387 12.75 -6.19 9.76
N TRP A 388 12.80 -7.06 8.75
CA TRP A 388 12.23 -6.82 7.44
C TRP A 388 10.70 -6.91 7.41
N LEU A 389 10.04 -7.54 8.39
CA LEU A 389 8.60 -7.73 8.41
C LEU A 389 7.90 -6.47 8.94
N SER A 390 6.92 -5.97 8.19
CA SER A 390 6.12 -4.81 8.61
C SER A 390 4.87 -5.27 9.36
N VAL A 391 4.97 -5.22 10.69
CA VAL A 391 3.88 -5.61 11.59
C VAL A 391 2.78 -4.55 11.69
N PRO A 392 1.48 -4.93 11.74
CA PRO A 392 0.38 -3.98 11.93
C PRO A 392 0.60 -3.08 13.15
N SER A 393 0.37 -1.78 12.97
CA SER A 393 0.49 -0.78 14.02
C SER A 393 -0.32 0.47 13.66
N GLY A 394 -0.76 1.22 14.67
CA GLY A 394 -1.45 2.50 14.46
C GLY A 394 -0.51 3.65 14.09
N GLY A 395 0.80 3.42 13.94
CA GLY A 395 1.78 4.48 13.76
C GLY A 395 1.72 5.16 12.40
N VAL A 396 1.51 6.48 12.39
CA VAL A 396 1.49 7.33 11.19
C VAL A 396 2.46 8.49 11.40
N CYS A 397 3.41 8.66 10.47
CA CYS A 397 4.32 9.81 10.49
C CYS A 397 3.81 10.91 9.58
N LEU A 398 3.84 12.16 10.04
CA LEU A 398 3.52 13.35 9.26
C LEU A 398 4.78 14.16 9.00
N LEU A 399 5.15 14.35 7.75
CA LEU A 399 6.19 15.28 7.33
C LEU A 399 5.53 16.54 6.77
N THR A 400 5.80 17.69 7.39
CA THR A 400 5.22 18.97 6.96
C THR A 400 6.29 20.06 7.00
N ALA A 401 6.29 20.95 6.01
CA ALA A 401 7.04 22.19 6.11
C ALA A 401 6.12 23.33 6.58
N GLN A 402 6.69 24.29 7.32
CA GLN A 402 5.97 25.42 7.88
C GLN A 402 6.61 26.73 7.38
N GLY A 403 5.82 27.49 6.63
CA GLY A 403 6.18 28.84 6.18
C GLY A 403 5.88 29.91 7.24
N LYS A 404 6.32 31.15 6.97
CA LYS A 404 5.88 32.32 7.74
C LYS A 404 4.40 32.57 7.52
N VAL A 405 3.67 32.89 8.59
CA VAL A 405 2.31 33.42 8.52
C VAL A 405 2.41 34.93 8.41
N SER A 406 1.75 35.54 7.41
CA SER A 406 1.72 36.98 7.28
C SER A 406 0.76 37.57 8.31
N HIS A 407 1.30 38.12 9.40
CA HIS A 407 0.52 38.73 10.49
C HIS A 407 0.06 40.17 10.17
N ASN A 408 0.40 40.70 8.99
CA ASN A 408 0.23 42.12 8.66
C ASN A 408 -0.64 42.33 7.41
N HIS A 409 -1.96 42.31 7.59
CA HIS A 409 -2.82 43.22 6.84
C HIS A 409 -3.31 44.31 7.81
N PRO A 410 -2.82 45.56 7.70
CA PRO A 410 -3.53 46.68 8.29
C PRO A 410 -4.87 46.76 7.57
N LEU A 411 -5.96 46.64 8.32
CA LEU A 411 -7.31 46.88 7.83
C LEU A 411 -7.37 48.25 7.12
N PRO A 412 -7.89 48.36 5.90
CA PRO A 412 -8.40 49.64 5.44
C PRO A 412 -9.54 50.02 6.39
N SER A 413 -9.35 51.11 7.11
CA SER A 413 -10.35 51.69 8.02
C SER A 413 -11.69 51.86 7.28
N GLY A 414 -12.68 51.04 7.62
CA GLY A 414 -14.09 51.31 7.28
C GLY A 414 -14.85 50.27 6.46
N ALA A 415 -14.47 48.99 6.46
CA ALA A 415 -15.33 47.91 5.93
C ALA A 415 -15.34 46.70 6.87
N ASP A 416 -16.51 46.05 6.92
CA ASP A 416 -16.93 45.01 7.87
C ASP A 416 -15.91 43.88 8.10
N GLU A 417 -16.02 43.32 9.32
CA GLU A 417 -15.42 42.12 9.93
C GLU A 417 -14.38 41.28 9.16
N PRO A 418 -13.35 40.75 9.85
CA PRO A 418 -12.32 39.90 9.24
C PRO A 418 -12.94 38.63 8.63
N ILE A 419 -12.99 38.56 7.30
CA ILE A 419 -13.49 37.38 6.56
C ILE A 419 -12.51 36.18 6.64
N GLY A 420 -11.26 36.38 7.08
CA GLY A 420 -10.27 35.30 7.20
C GLY A 420 -10.21 34.71 8.60
N ARG A 421 -10.90 33.59 8.86
CA ARG A 421 -10.57 32.74 10.03
C ARG A 421 -9.09 32.33 9.90
N GLU A 422 -8.28 32.60 10.92
CA GLU A 422 -6.88 32.13 10.97
C GLU A 422 -6.89 30.60 10.76
N ARG A 423 -6.14 30.13 9.75
CA ARG A 423 -6.17 28.72 9.35
C ARG A 423 -5.49 27.90 10.46
N LYS A 424 -6.18 26.88 10.96
CA LYS A 424 -5.66 26.02 12.04
C LYS A 424 -4.36 25.33 11.59
N PRO A 425 -3.43 25.04 12.51
CA PRO A 425 -2.28 24.19 12.20
C PRO A 425 -2.73 22.88 11.59
N ILE A 426 -2.01 22.41 10.56
CA ILE A 426 -2.39 21.19 9.82
C ILE A 426 -2.50 19.96 10.72
N ILE A 427 -1.66 19.88 11.75
CA ILE A 427 -1.68 18.83 12.77
C ILE A 427 -3.02 18.85 13.51
N THR A 428 -3.50 20.03 13.91
CA THR A 428 -4.81 20.19 14.55
C THR A 428 -5.93 19.76 13.61
N SER A 429 -5.91 20.19 12.35
CA SER A 429 -6.91 19.79 11.36
C SER A 429 -6.93 18.26 11.18
N LEU A 430 -5.76 17.62 11.11
CA LEU A 430 -5.63 16.17 11.01
C LEU A 430 -6.20 15.43 12.22
N LEU A 431 -5.81 15.83 13.45
CA LEU A 431 -6.28 15.22 14.70
C LEU A 431 -7.80 15.36 14.90
N THR A 432 -8.42 16.38 14.31
CA THR A 432 -9.88 16.58 14.36
C THR A 432 -10.64 15.93 13.21
N SER A 433 -9.94 15.33 12.25
CA SER A 433 -10.53 14.70 11.07
C SER A 433 -10.64 13.18 11.22
N GLU A 434 -11.56 12.57 10.47
CA GLU A 434 -11.56 11.12 10.31
C GLU A 434 -10.39 10.68 9.43
N PRO A 435 -9.52 9.75 9.88
CA PRO A 435 -8.54 9.13 9.02
C PRO A 435 -9.18 8.52 7.79
N SER A 436 -8.57 8.71 6.63
CA SER A 436 -9.05 8.10 5.39
C SER A 436 -9.01 6.58 5.47
N ASN A 437 -9.91 5.92 4.72
CA ASN A 437 -9.93 4.47 4.64
C ASN A 437 -8.58 3.89 4.18
N SER A 438 -7.90 4.55 3.23
CA SER A 438 -6.59 4.11 2.74
C SER A 438 -5.51 4.15 3.84
N VAL A 439 -5.47 5.21 4.64
CA VAL A 439 -4.52 5.31 5.77
C VAL A 439 -4.84 4.26 6.84
N ARG A 440 -6.12 4.07 7.19
CA ARG A 440 -6.52 3.02 8.14
C ARG A 440 -6.14 1.62 7.65
N GLN A 441 -6.37 1.35 6.37
CA GLN A 441 -6.07 0.04 5.78
C GLN A 441 -4.56 -0.22 5.72
N ALA A 442 -3.74 0.80 5.47
CA ALA A 442 -2.27 0.68 5.55
C ALA A 442 -1.79 0.28 6.96
N CYS A 443 -2.38 0.90 8.00
CA CYS A 443 -2.09 0.58 9.40
C CYS A 443 -2.58 -0.81 9.82
N ALA A 444 -3.63 -1.33 9.19
CA ALA A 444 -4.22 -2.64 9.46
C ALA A 444 -4.66 -2.85 10.92
N VAL A 445 -5.07 -1.78 11.61
CA VAL A 445 -5.58 -1.79 12.99
C VAL A 445 -6.99 -1.19 13.08
N GLN A 446 -7.78 -1.65 14.06
CA GLN A 446 -9.13 -1.13 14.34
C GLN A 446 -9.13 0.05 15.34
N GLY A 447 -8.06 0.17 16.15
CA GLY A 447 -7.91 1.20 17.17
C GLY A 447 -7.57 2.59 16.60
N PRO A 448 -7.38 3.59 17.48
CA PRO A 448 -6.95 4.92 17.05
C PRO A 448 -5.55 4.87 16.41
N LEU A 449 -5.31 5.79 15.47
CA LEU A 449 -4.02 5.95 14.82
C LEU A 449 -3.16 6.95 15.61
N THR A 450 -1.90 6.61 15.84
CA THR A 450 -0.93 7.46 16.55
C THR A 450 -0.15 8.30 15.56
N LEU A 451 -0.27 9.62 15.67
CA LEU A 451 0.42 10.58 14.82
C LEU A 451 1.76 11.04 15.42
N SER A 452 2.82 10.96 14.62
CA SER A 452 4.15 11.51 14.92
C SER A 452 4.53 12.59 13.91
N PRO A 453 4.60 13.88 14.29
CA PRO A 453 4.93 14.98 13.37
C PRO A 453 6.42 15.36 13.29
N PHE A 454 6.93 15.55 12.07
CA PHE A 454 8.17 16.25 11.75
C PHE A 454 7.84 17.55 11.01
N ILE A 455 8.23 18.68 11.59
CA ILE A 455 7.92 20.03 11.12
C ILE A 455 9.22 20.72 10.66
N ALA A 456 9.41 20.84 9.35
CA ALA A 456 10.55 21.54 8.75
C ALA A 456 10.30 23.05 8.69
N CYS A 457 11.22 23.85 9.21
CA CYS A 457 11.14 25.31 9.21
C CYS A 457 12.47 25.91 8.78
N SER A 458 12.45 27.07 8.11
CA SER A 458 13.65 27.88 7.99
C SER A 458 13.91 28.61 9.32
N SER A 459 15.10 29.18 9.48
CA SER A 459 15.45 30.08 10.59
C SER A 459 14.44 31.20 10.75
N SER A 460 13.80 31.61 9.65
CA SER A 460 12.81 32.67 9.62
C SER A 460 11.39 32.22 10.00
N SER A 461 11.05 30.93 9.89
CA SER A 461 9.73 30.37 10.23
C SER A 461 9.73 29.44 11.45
N ILE A 462 10.88 29.22 12.09
CA ILE A 462 11.02 28.32 13.24
C ILE A 462 10.10 28.68 14.43
N SER A 463 9.83 29.97 14.63
CA SER A 463 8.88 30.45 15.64
C SER A 463 7.45 30.00 15.35
N GLU A 464 7.07 29.94 14.07
CA GLU A 464 5.75 29.47 13.63
C GLU A 464 5.59 27.96 13.83
N GLY A 465 6.63 27.17 13.51
CA GLY A 465 6.64 25.74 13.81
C GLY A 465 6.49 25.46 15.30
N ARG A 466 7.21 26.21 16.15
CA ARG A 466 7.05 26.11 17.62
C ARG A 466 5.66 26.53 18.08
N ARG A 467 5.10 27.61 17.50
CA ARG A 467 3.73 28.07 17.79
C ARG A 467 2.70 26.97 17.48
N ALA A 468 2.82 26.30 16.34
CA ALA A 468 1.94 25.20 15.96
C ALA A 468 1.99 24.05 16.98
N VAL A 469 3.19 23.68 17.47
CA VAL A 469 3.33 22.65 18.52
C VAL A 469 2.67 23.06 19.82
N GLU A 470 2.88 24.32 20.25
CA GLU A 470 2.25 24.84 21.47
C GLU A 470 0.72 24.88 21.37
N GLU A 471 0.18 25.22 20.22
CA GLU A 471 -1.28 25.23 19.98
C GLU A 471 -1.86 23.82 20.05
N VAL A 472 -1.21 22.85 19.41
CA VAL A 472 -1.63 21.43 19.46
C VAL A 472 -1.63 20.90 20.89
N LYS A 473 -0.60 21.23 21.69
CA LYS A 473 -0.53 20.84 23.11
C LYS A 473 -1.59 21.52 23.98
N ARG A 474 -1.95 22.77 23.66
CA ARG A 474 -2.99 23.52 24.38
C ARG A 474 -4.41 23.12 24.00
N GLY A 475 -4.62 22.59 22.78
CA GLY A 475 -5.92 22.15 22.27
C GLY A 475 -6.56 20.99 23.06
N GLY A 476 -5.82 20.41 24.00
CA GLY A 476 -6.23 19.25 24.78
C GLY A 476 -6.00 17.96 24.01
N LEU A 477 -5.76 16.86 24.75
CA LEU A 477 -5.69 15.53 24.15
C LEU A 477 -7.01 15.24 23.40
N PRO A 478 -6.95 14.54 22.26
CA PRO A 478 -8.17 14.11 21.59
C PRO A 478 -9.10 13.39 22.58
N ALA A 479 -10.42 13.58 22.46
CA ALA A 479 -11.39 12.91 23.34
C ALA A 479 -11.12 11.39 23.37
N SER A 480 -11.51 10.69 24.43
CA SER A 480 -11.24 9.24 24.60
C SER A 480 -11.76 8.34 23.46
N TYR A 481 -12.60 8.88 22.56
CA TYR A 481 -13.14 8.21 21.37
C TYR A 481 -12.59 8.77 20.04
N SER A 482 -11.54 9.60 20.09
CA SER A 482 -10.92 10.15 18.89
C SER A 482 -10.31 9.03 18.05
N PRO A 483 -10.46 9.09 16.72
CA PRO A 483 -9.80 8.15 15.82
C PRO A 483 -8.28 8.38 15.73
N TRP A 484 -7.77 9.48 16.30
CA TRP A 484 -6.36 9.82 16.39
C TRP A 484 -5.88 9.96 17.84
N THR A 485 -4.63 9.56 18.07
CA THR A 485 -3.79 9.92 19.22
C THR A 485 -2.56 10.68 18.71
N LEU A 486 -1.95 11.48 19.59
CA LEU A 486 -0.72 12.22 19.28
C LEU A 486 0.42 11.68 20.14
N ASP A 487 1.53 11.30 19.51
CA ASP A 487 2.77 11.01 20.25
C ASP A 487 3.54 12.31 20.47
N GLU A 488 3.24 12.98 21.59
CA GLU A 488 3.87 14.24 21.96
C GLU A 488 5.40 14.15 22.14
N THR A 489 5.91 12.97 22.48
CA THR A 489 7.36 12.76 22.69
C THR A 489 8.12 12.69 21.37
N SER A 490 7.42 12.35 20.29
CA SER A 490 7.99 12.19 18.95
C SER A 490 8.03 13.47 18.12
N ILE A 491 7.31 14.53 18.52
CA ILE A 491 7.18 15.78 17.76
C ILE A 491 8.56 16.42 17.56
N LYS A 492 8.96 16.61 16.30
CA LYS A 492 10.23 17.26 15.94
C LYS A 492 9.96 18.55 15.18
N VAL A 493 10.48 19.68 15.68
CA VAL A 493 10.63 20.90 14.90
C VAL A 493 12.08 21.01 14.45
N HIS A 494 12.32 20.96 13.14
CA HIS A 494 13.64 20.95 12.54
C HIS A 494 13.92 22.29 11.83
N ASN A 495 15.05 22.92 12.14
CA ASN A 495 15.52 24.11 11.43
C ASN A 495 16.48 23.68 10.31
N TYR A 496 16.09 23.89 9.05
CA TYR A 496 16.94 23.57 7.89
C TYR A 496 17.85 24.74 7.45
N GLY A 497 17.90 25.82 8.21
CA GLY A 497 18.78 26.97 7.94
C GLY A 497 18.05 28.14 7.28
N GLU A 498 18.77 28.93 6.49
CA GLU A 498 18.19 30.10 5.84
C GLU A 498 17.08 29.73 4.85
N SER A 499 16.14 30.65 4.64
CA SER A 499 15.04 30.42 3.71
C SER A 499 15.57 30.30 2.29
N VAL A 500 15.21 29.21 1.61
CA VAL A 500 15.63 28.97 0.21
C VAL A 500 14.86 29.86 -0.78
N THR A 501 13.91 30.64 -0.26
CA THR A 501 13.14 31.60 -1.06
C THR A 501 13.72 33.02 -1.02
N GLN A 502 14.74 33.27 -0.18
CA GLN A 502 15.39 34.59 -0.11
C GLN A 502 16.02 34.99 -1.45
N PRO A 503 15.95 36.29 -1.82
CA PRO A 503 16.65 36.80 -3.00
C PRO A 503 18.16 36.53 -2.93
N GLY A 504 18.76 36.12 -4.04
CA GLY A 504 20.21 35.89 -4.14
C GLY A 504 20.72 34.56 -3.59
N VAL A 505 19.84 33.66 -3.14
CA VAL A 505 20.23 32.28 -2.81
C VAL A 505 20.56 31.54 -4.10
N SER A 506 21.78 30.99 -4.17
CA SER A 506 22.23 30.20 -5.32
C SER A 506 21.50 28.87 -5.38
N SER A 507 21.28 28.37 -6.59
CA SER A 507 20.69 27.05 -6.83
C SER A 507 21.48 25.91 -6.16
N GLY A 508 22.81 25.99 -6.08
CA GLY A 508 23.66 25.01 -5.37
C GLY A 508 23.40 24.97 -3.86
N THR A 509 23.16 26.14 -3.25
CA THR A 509 22.73 26.22 -1.84
C THR A 509 21.37 25.56 -1.63
N ILE A 510 20.42 25.81 -2.53
CA ILE A 510 19.08 25.18 -2.46
C ILE A 510 19.22 23.65 -2.54
N SER A 511 20.03 23.13 -3.48
CA SER A 511 20.29 21.69 -3.63
C SER A 511 20.85 21.08 -2.34
N SER A 512 21.90 21.69 -1.77
CA SER A 512 22.52 21.21 -0.52
C SER A 512 21.52 21.19 0.64
N THR A 513 20.70 22.24 0.77
CA THR A 513 19.66 22.29 1.81
C THR A 513 18.59 21.22 1.61
N MET A 514 18.19 20.94 0.36
CA MET A 514 17.23 19.89 0.05
C MET A 514 17.77 18.50 0.43
N GLU A 515 19.01 18.19 0.06
CA GLU A 515 19.67 16.93 0.41
C GLU A 515 19.81 16.74 1.93
N GLU A 516 20.25 17.77 2.64
CA GLU A 516 20.38 17.73 4.10
C GLU A 516 19.03 17.55 4.80
N LEU A 517 17.99 18.22 4.32
CA LEU A 517 16.64 18.08 4.87
C LEU A 517 16.06 16.69 4.58
N SER A 518 16.24 16.15 3.38
CA SER A 518 15.81 14.77 3.04
C SER A 518 16.47 13.78 4.00
N ARG A 519 17.79 13.85 4.16
CA ARG A 519 18.56 13.00 5.06
C ARG A 519 18.12 13.12 6.51
N ALA A 520 17.82 14.33 6.99
CA ALA A 520 17.36 14.56 8.35
C ALA A 520 15.96 13.96 8.60
N ALA A 521 15.06 14.06 7.62
CA ALA A 521 13.72 13.47 7.70
C ALA A 521 13.77 11.93 7.63
N GLU A 522 14.57 11.37 6.72
CA GLU A 522 14.81 9.92 6.63
C GLU A 522 15.38 9.36 7.92
N HIS A 523 16.43 10.00 8.45
CA HIS A 523 17.03 9.58 9.72
C HIS A 523 16.03 9.59 10.87
N TRP A 524 15.18 10.63 10.95
CA TRP A 524 14.12 10.69 11.96
C TRP A 524 13.08 9.57 11.81
N LEU A 525 12.72 9.18 10.57
CA LEU A 525 11.83 8.05 10.29
C LEU A 525 12.46 6.71 10.71
N GLU A 526 13.76 6.53 10.49
CA GLU A 526 14.50 5.32 10.88
C GLU A 526 14.65 5.19 12.42
N GLU A 527 14.73 6.32 13.14
CA GLU A 527 14.83 6.33 14.61
C GLU A 527 13.49 6.10 15.35
N ARG A 528 12.39 5.85 14.63
CA ARG A 528 11.10 5.56 15.30
C ARG A 528 11.19 4.24 16.06
N THR A 529 10.73 4.23 17.32
CA THR A 529 10.68 3.00 18.16
C THR A 529 9.89 1.87 17.50
N ALA A 530 8.83 2.21 16.78
CA ALA A 530 8.08 1.29 15.93
C ALA A 530 8.02 1.87 14.52
N ARG A 531 8.24 1.01 13.52
CA ARG A 531 8.16 1.41 12.11
C ARG A 531 6.76 1.98 11.80
N PRO A 532 6.66 3.19 11.23
CA PRO A 532 5.37 3.74 10.83
C PRO A 532 4.75 2.90 9.71
N ARG A 533 3.43 2.81 9.70
CA ARG A 533 2.65 2.09 8.69
C ARG A 533 2.14 2.96 7.54
N ALA A 534 2.24 4.27 7.71
CA ALA A 534 2.00 5.24 6.65
C ALA A 534 2.86 6.48 6.90
N VAL A 535 3.33 7.10 5.82
CA VAL A 535 3.93 8.44 5.86
C VAL A 535 3.02 9.40 5.12
N VAL A 536 2.63 10.47 5.79
CA VAL A 536 1.78 11.53 5.25
C VAL A 536 2.65 12.76 5.05
N VAL A 537 2.62 13.36 3.86
CA VAL A 537 3.41 14.54 3.50
C VAL A 537 2.47 15.68 3.12
N THR A 538 2.74 16.89 3.61
CA THR A 538 1.97 18.08 3.22
C THR A 538 2.71 18.91 2.18
N VAL A 539 1.96 19.72 1.42
CA VAL A 539 2.51 20.67 0.43
C VAL A 539 2.63 22.10 0.99
N LEU A 540 2.78 22.23 2.31
CA LEU A 540 2.88 23.52 3.00
C LEU A 540 4.33 24.02 3.06
N GLY A 541 4.51 25.32 3.27
CA GLY A 541 5.84 25.92 3.40
C GLY A 541 6.56 26.17 2.08
N GLU A 542 7.90 26.22 2.13
CA GLU A 542 8.73 26.46 0.94
C GLU A 542 8.72 25.22 0.04
N LYS A 543 8.54 25.40 -1.28
CA LYS A 543 8.44 24.28 -2.26
C LYS A 543 9.59 23.28 -2.13
N ALA A 544 10.82 23.78 -2.04
CA ALA A 544 12.01 22.93 -1.89
C ALA A 544 11.96 22.06 -0.63
N ALA A 545 11.48 22.61 0.50
CA ALA A 545 11.34 21.86 1.73
C ALA A 545 10.25 20.78 1.60
N ALA A 546 9.08 21.12 1.07
CA ALA A 546 7.99 20.15 0.85
C ALA A 546 8.42 19.00 -0.07
N ILE A 547 9.13 19.30 -1.15
CA ILE A 547 9.65 18.29 -2.07
C ILE A 547 10.76 17.43 -1.45
N SER A 548 11.62 18.01 -0.61
CA SER A 548 12.65 17.25 0.12
C SER A 548 12.03 16.26 1.10
N LEU A 549 10.96 16.68 1.80
CA LEU A 549 10.20 15.80 2.70
C LEU A 549 9.47 14.69 1.92
N LEU A 550 8.95 15.02 0.73
CA LEU A 550 8.34 14.04 -0.15
C LEU A 550 9.35 12.98 -0.59
N HIS A 551 10.54 13.41 -1.05
CA HIS A 551 11.62 12.52 -1.45
C HIS A 551 12.04 11.60 -0.29
N ALA A 552 12.25 12.15 0.91
CA ALA A 552 12.53 11.38 2.11
C ALA A 552 11.47 10.31 2.41
N ALA A 553 10.19 10.68 2.29
CA ALA A 553 9.09 9.74 2.48
C ALA A 553 9.08 8.64 1.41
N GLN A 554 9.36 8.97 0.15
CA GLN A 554 9.43 8.01 -0.95
C GLN A 554 10.60 7.03 -0.78
N THR A 555 11.80 7.52 -0.42
CA THR A 555 12.97 6.68 -0.11
C THR A 555 12.68 5.73 1.05
N PHE A 556 12.12 6.24 2.14
CA PHE A 556 11.72 5.41 3.28
C PHE A 556 10.63 4.40 2.90
N GLY A 557 9.63 4.84 2.13
CA GLY A 557 8.52 4.02 1.65
C GLY A 557 8.98 2.88 0.75
N ALA A 558 9.90 3.15 -0.18
CA ALA A 558 10.53 2.16 -1.04
C ALA A 558 11.30 1.12 -0.20
N LYS A 559 12.19 1.59 0.70
CA LYS A 559 13.03 0.71 1.51
C LYS A 559 12.24 -0.24 2.42
N HIS A 560 11.12 0.22 2.98
CA HIS A 560 10.39 -0.50 4.03
C HIS A 560 8.98 -0.99 3.63
N GLY A 561 8.55 -0.75 2.39
CA GLY A 561 7.20 -1.10 1.94
C GLY A 561 6.11 -0.32 2.68
N VAL A 562 6.32 1.00 2.83
CA VAL A 562 5.40 1.89 3.56
C VAL A 562 4.73 2.85 2.57
N PRO A 563 3.39 2.91 2.51
CA PRO A 563 2.68 3.81 1.61
C PRO A 563 2.88 5.28 2.00
N VAL A 564 3.04 6.12 0.97
CA VAL A 564 3.20 7.57 1.09
C VAL A 564 1.94 8.28 0.59
N PHE A 565 1.41 9.19 1.40
CA PHE A 565 0.20 9.95 1.10
C PHE A 565 0.49 11.45 1.07
N LEU A 566 0.04 12.15 0.03
CA LEU A 566 -0.06 13.59 0.02
C LEU A 566 -1.33 14.05 0.75
N LEU A 567 -1.16 15.00 1.65
CA LEU A 567 -2.23 15.65 2.39
C LEU A 567 -2.60 16.98 1.75
N SER A 568 -3.89 17.18 1.47
CA SER A 568 -4.46 18.46 1.06
C SER A 568 -5.60 18.86 1.98
N THR A 569 -5.89 20.17 2.08
CA THR A 569 -7.08 20.66 2.79
C THR A 569 -8.01 21.41 1.84
N VAL A 570 -9.29 21.06 1.89
CA VAL A 570 -10.34 21.63 1.05
C VAL A 570 -11.38 22.29 1.93
N ASN A 571 -11.71 23.54 1.62
CA ASN A 571 -12.81 24.24 2.24
C ASN A 571 -14.11 23.82 1.54
N SER A 572 -14.89 22.97 2.20
CA SER A 572 -16.25 22.61 1.76
C SER A 572 -17.26 23.52 2.46
N LYS A 573 -18.37 23.87 1.80
CA LYS A 573 -19.51 24.47 2.50
C LYS A 573 -20.39 23.33 2.99
N ASP A 574 -20.67 23.33 4.28
CA ASP A 574 -21.65 22.42 4.87
C ASP A 574 -23.01 22.63 4.19
N THR A 575 -23.59 21.56 3.67
CA THR A 575 -24.81 21.62 2.87
C THR A 575 -26.06 21.99 3.68
N GLU A 576 -26.02 21.83 5.01
CA GLU A 576 -27.13 22.14 5.91
C GLU A 576 -26.97 23.53 6.54
N THR A 577 -25.76 23.91 6.96
CA THR A 577 -25.52 25.17 7.68
C THR A 577 -24.97 26.28 6.80
N GLY A 578 -24.44 25.97 5.62
CA GLY A 578 -23.76 26.91 4.73
C GLY A 578 -22.39 27.39 5.24
N GLU A 579 -21.95 26.92 6.41
CA GLU A 579 -20.65 27.28 6.99
C GLU A 579 -19.49 26.61 6.25
N SER A 580 -18.35 27.31 6.13
CA SER A 580 -17.13 26.71 5.60
C SER A 580 -16.52 25.75 6.61
N LYS A 581 -16.45 24.47 6.23
CA LYS A 581 -15.79 23.40 6.96
C LYS A 581 -14.53 22.98 6.19
N GLU A 582 -13.38 23.19 6.82
CA GLU A 582 -12.11 22.64 6.33
C GLU A 582 -12.14 21.12 6.48
N SER A 583 -11.92 20.42 5.38
CA SER A 583 -11.86 18.96 5.30
C SER A 583 -10.47 18.55 4.83
N VAL A 584 -9.96 17.46 5.37
CA VAL A 584 -8.64 16.93 5.02
C VAL A 584 -8.84 15.82 3.99
N GLN A 585 -8.03 15.83 2.93
CA GLN A 585 -8.04 14.82 1.88
C GLN A 585 -6.65 14.19 1.75
N PHE A 586 -6.63 12.88 1.45
CA PHE A 586 -5.43 12.09 1.30
C PHE A 586 -5.37 11.56 -0.12
N HIS A 587 -4.19 11.65 -0.71
CA HIS A 587 -3.93 11.16 -2.05
C HIS A 587 -2.73 10.26 -1.95
N GLN A 588 -2.96 8.97 -2.14
CA GLN A 588 -1.85 8.04 -2.22
C GLN A 588 -1.03 8.39 -3.46
N LEU A 589 0.27 8.52 -3.28
CA LEU A 589 1.16 8.64 -4.43
C LEU A 589 1.24 7.30 -5.13
N GLY A 590 1.32 7.34 -6.46
CA GLY A 590 1.46 6.13 -7.24
C GLY A 590 2.66 5.31 -6.73
N LEU A 591 2.46 4.00 -6.65
CA LEU A 591 3.56 3.07 -6.46
C LEU A 591 4.42 3.10 -7.71
N ASP A 592 5.70 2.82 -7.55
CA ASP A 592 6.56 2.46 -8.68
C ASP A 592 5.90 1.37 -9.56
N ARG A 593 6.17 1.41 -10.87
CA ARG A 593 5.61 0.51 -11.87
C ARG A 593 5.91 -0.96 -11.57
N ASP A 594 7.14 -1.25 -11.17
CA ASP A 594 7.55 -2.62 -10.84
C ASP A 594 6.93 -3.06 -9.52
N VAL A 595 6.85 -2.17 -8.53
CA VAL A 595 6.11 -2.42 -7.28
C VAL A 595 4.65 -2.72 -7.56
N ARG A 596 3.98 -1.94 -8.41
CA ARG A 596 2.59 -2.19 -8.79
C ARG A 596 2.45 -3.60 -9.39
N GLN A 597 3.34 -3.96 -10.32
CA GLN A 597 3.31 -5.29 -10.92
C GLN A 597 3.57 -6.39 -9.88
N ALA A 598 4.51 -6.18 -8.97
CA ALA A 598 4.80 -7.11 -7.89
C ALA A 598 3.65 -7.26 -6.89
N LEU A 599 2.93 -6.19 -6.56
CA LEU A 599 1.73 -6.26 -5.73
C LEU A 599 0.58 -7.02 -6.43
N LEU A 600 0.43 -6.87 -7.75
CA LEU A 600 -0.52 -7.66 -8.54
C LEU A 600 -0.15 -9.15 -8.57
N LYS A 601 1.14 -9.47 -8.79
CA LYS A 601 1.66 -10.85 -8.67
C LYS A 601 1.42 -11.43 -7.28
N ALA A 602 1.68 -10.65 -6.23
CA ALA A 602 1.40 -11.01 -4.85
C ALA A 602 -0.10 -11.21 -4.59
N THR A 603 -0.95 -10.39 -5.20
CA THR A 603 -2.42 -10.55 -5.11
C THR A 603 -2.85 -11.85 -5.78
N THR A 604 -2.35 -12.17 -6.97
CA THR A 604 -2.61 -13.45 -7.63
C THR A 604 -2.16 -14.63 -6.75
N TYR A 605 -0.96 -14.54 -6.16
CA TYR A 605 -0.45 -15.53 -5.20
C TYR A 605 -1.39 -15.75 -4.01
N CYS A 606 -1.98 -14.67 -3.46
CA CYS A 606 -2.97 -14.74 -2.38
C CYS A 606 -4.31 -15.32 -2.86
N LEU A 607 -4.80 -14.92 -4.03
CA LEU A 607 -6.05 -15.43 -4.61
C LEU A 607 -5.98 -16.93 -4.87
N ASP A 608 -4.85 -17.43 -5.36
CA ASP A 608 -4.59 -18.86 -5.58
C ASP A 608 -4.69 -19.69 -4.29
N ARG A 609 -4.64 -19.04 -3.13
CA ARG A 609 -4.71 -19.62 -1.78
C ARG A 609 -6.03 -19.32 -1.04
N PHE A 610 -6.98 -18.62 -1.67
CA PHE A 610 -8.15 -18.03 -1.01
C PHE A 610 -7.77 -17.13 0.18
N ASP A 611 -6.60 -16.49 0.12
CA ASP A 611 -6.19 -15.48 1.09
C ASP A 611 -6.77 -14.11 0.70
N LEU A 612 -8.09 -14.03 0.77
CA LEU A 612 -8.89 -12.92 0.24
C LEU A 612 -8.72 -11.62 1.03
N LEU A 613 -8.42 -11.72 2.33
CA LEU A 613 -8.19 -10.54 3.18
C LEU A 613 -6.83 -9.92 2.90
N THR A 614 -5.78 -10.72 2.71
CA THR A 614 -4.48 -10.20 2.27
C THR A 614 -4.57 -9.67 0.84
N ALA A 615 -5.24 -10.38 -0.08
CA ALA A 615 -5.49 -9.89 -1.44
C ALA A 615 -6.18 -8.51 -1.43
N SER A 616 -7.23 -8.33 -0.63
CA SER A 616 -7.91 -7.05 -0.45
C SER A 616 -6.95 -5.93 0.00
N ARG A 617 -6.06 -6.21 0.96
CA ARG A 617 -5.07 -5.25 1.45
C ARG A 617 -4.04 -4.86 0.39
N LEU A 618 -3.52 -5.84 -0.34
CA LEU A 618 -2.58 -5.60 -1.44
C LEU A 618 -3.23 -4.74 -2.53
N LEU A 619 -4.48 -5.03 -2.87
CA LEU A 619 -5.27 -4.24 -3.83
C LEU A 619 -5.54 -2.81 -3.34
N THR A 620 -5.81 -2.64 -2.05
CA THR A 620 -5.94 -1.31 -1.44
C THR A 620 -4.64 -0.51 -1.53
N LEU A 621 -3.51 -1.16 -1.27
CA LEU A 621 -2.19 -0.52 -1.29
C LEU A 621 -1.78 -0.14 -2.72
N GLY A 622 -2.45 -0.70 -3.74
CA GLY A 622 -2.23 -0.39 -5.14
C GLY A 622 -2.82 0.93 -5.61
N ASP A 623 -2.81 1.11 -6.94
CA ASP A 623 -3.38 2.25 -7.63
C ASP A 623 -4.93 2.28 -7.55
N PRO A 624 -5.58 3.37 -8.04
CA PRO A 624 -7.04 3.46 -8.00
C PRO A 624 -7.80 2.38 -8.77
N ALA A 625 -7.19 1.68 -9.73
CA ALA A 625 -7.81 0.56 -10.45
C ALA A 625 -7.76 -0.72 -9.61
N MET A 626 -6.64 -0.99 -8.93
CA MET A 626 -6.51 -2.07 -7.95
C MET A 626 -7.48 -1.88 -6.78
N GLN A 627 -7.60 -0.65 -6.26
CA GLN A 627 -8.49 -0.32 -5.14
C GLN A 627 -9.97 -0.63 -5.42
N VAL A 628 -10.42 -0.56 -6.68
CA VAL A 628 -11.80 -0.92 -7.05
C VAL A 628 -12.06 -2.41 -6.80
N LEU A 629 -11.03 -3.25 -6.93
CA LEU A 629 -11.13 -4.70 -6.76
C LEU A 629 -11.06 -5.14 -5.28
N SER A 630 -10.55 -4.31 -4.37
CA SER A 630 -10.34 -4.70 -2.97
C SER A 630 -11.66 -5.03 -2.24
N ASN A 631 -12.72 -4.26 -2.50
CA ASN A 631 -14.04 -4.48 -1.91
C ASN A 631 -14.65 -5.82 -2.32
N GLU A 632 -14.38 -6.27 -3.54
CA GLU A 632 -14.83 -7.57 -4.04
C GLU A 632 -14.13 -8.71 -3.28
N ALA A 633 -12.81 -8.60 -3.08
CA ALA A 633 -12.04 -9.54 -2.28
C ALA A 633 -12.55 -9.61 -0.83
N THR A 634 -12.83 -8.45 -0.21
CA THR A 634 -13.45 -8.38 1.14
C THR A 634 -14.81 -9.07 1.18
N THR A 635 -15.68 -8.80 0.21
CA THR A 635 -17.02 -9.38 0.15
C THR A 635 -16.98 -10.90 -0.01
N LEU A 636 -16.06 -11.42 -0.83
CA LEU A 636 -15.85 -12.86 -0.98
C LEU A 636 -15.35 -13.50 0.32
N ALA A 637 -14.44 -12.83 1.03
CA ALA A 637 -13.93 -13.27 2.33
C ALA A 637 -15.06 -13.32 3.36
N ASP A 638 -15.87 -12.26 3.46
CA ASP A 638 -17.00 -12.16 4.38
C ASP A 638 -18.00 -13.31 4.20
N ARG A 639 -18.39 -13.57 2.95
CA ARG A 639 -19.31 -14.66 2.64
C ARG A 639 -18.73 -16.03 2.98
N LEU A 640 -17.43 -16.22 2.80
CA LEU A 640 -16.76 -17.47 3.15
C LEU A 640 -16.71 -17.66 4.67
N ILE A 641 -16.37 -16.61 5.41
CA ILE A 641 -16.36 -16.60 6.89
C ILE A 641 -17.77 -16.84 7.43
N GLU A 642 -18.79 -16.18 6.89
CA GLU A 642 -20.19 -16.39 7.26
C GLU A 642 -20.62 -17.85 7.02
N ALA A 643 -20.25 -18.43 5.86
CA ALA A 643 -20.56 -19.81 5.53
C ALA A 643 -19.89 -20.82 6.46
N VAL A 644 -18.66 -20.58 6.91
CA VAL A 644 -17.97 -21.45 7.89
C VAL A 644 -18.58 -21.34 9.29
N ASN A 645 -19.04 -20.16 9.69
CA ASN A 645 -19.56 -19.89 11.04
C ASN A 645 -21.08 -20.05 11.17
N THR A 646 -21.77 -20.46 10.10
CA THR A 646 -23.23 -20.59 10.11
C THR A 646 -23.71 -21.70 11.04
N ASN A 647 -24.85 -21.47 11.70
CA ASN A 647 -25.60 -22.52 12.39
C ASN A 647 -26.53 -23.31 11.44
N ASP A 648 -26.63 -22.89 10.18
CA ASP A 648 -27.47 -23.47 9.13
C ASP A 648 -26.64 -23.68 7.85
N LEU A 649 -25.97 -24.84 7.78
CA LEU A 649 -25.05 -25.16 6.70
C LEU A 649 -25.76 -25.31 5.35
N ASP A 650 -26.97 -25.88 5.33
CA ASP A 650 -27.77 -25.98 4.11
C ASP A 650 -28.23 -24.60 3.63
N GLY A 651 -28.51 -23.67 4.55
CA GLY A 651 -28.75 -22.26 4.23
C GLY A 651 -27.57 -21.57 3.55
N ALA A 652 -26.34 -21.97 3.89
CA ALA A 652 -25.10 -21.48 3.26
C ALA A 652 -24.67 -22.28 2.01
N SER A 653 -25.45 -23.29 1.59
CA SER A 653 -25.05 -24.23 0.53
C SER A 653 -24.69 -23.56 -0.80
N SER A 654 -25.34 -22.45 -1.13
CA SER A 654 -25.03 -21.65 -2.32
C SER A 654 -23.58 -21.16 -2.33
N THR A 655 -23.11 -20.58 -1.22
CA THR A 655 -21.72 -20.13 -1.06
C THR A 655 -20.76 -21.31 -0.97
N VAL A 656 -21.08 -22.34 -0.18
CA VAL A 656 -20.23 -23.54 -0.01
C VAL A 656 -19.98 -24.24 -1.33
N LEU A 657 -21.03 -24.55 -2.09
CA LEU A 657 -20.91 -25.22 -3.39
C LEU A 657 -20.23 -24.31 -4.42
N GLY A 658 -20.45 -22.99 -4.37
CA GLY A 658 -19.75 -22.01 -5.20
C GLY A 658 -18.24 -21.98 -4.96
N ALA A 659 -17.82 -21.98 -3.69
CA ALA A 659 -16.42 -22.04 -3.29
C ALA A 659 -15.78 -23.38 -3.66
N MET A 660 -16.46 -24.50 -3.43
CA MET A 660 -16.00 -25.82 -3.88
C MET A 660 -15.82 -25.87 -5.39
N ASN A 661 -16.73 -25.29 -6.18
CA ASN A 661 -16.57 -25.25 -7.63
C ASN A 661 -15.34 -24.45 -8.05
N ALA A 662 -15.09 -23.30 -7.43
CA ALA A 662 -13.87 -22.53 -7.67
C ALA A 662 -12.59 -23.29 -7.31
N VAL A 663 -12.59 -24.05 -6.22
CA VAL A 663 -11.47 -24.94 -5.88
C VAL A 663 -11.26 -26.03 -6.94
N ALA A 664 -12.32 -26.63 -7.47
CA ALA A 664 -12.21 -27.64 -8.54
C ALA A 664 -11.59 -27.08 -9.82
N ASP A 665 -11.81 -25.80 -10.12
CA ASP A 665 -11.27 -25.15 -11.31
C ASP A 665 -9.81 -24.71 -11.11
N LEU A 666 -9.41 -24.42 -9.87
CA LEU A 666 -8.09 -23.86 -9.53
C LEU A 666 -7.04 -24.89 -9.08
N VAL A 667 -7.45 -25.94 -8.37
CA VAL A 667 -6.51 -26.77 -7.58
C VAL A 667 -5.43 -27.49 -8.41
N ASP A 668 -5.70 -27.81 -9.69
CA ASP A 668 -4.72 -28.46 -10.57
C ASP A 668 -3.68 -27.49 -11.16
N THR A 669 -3.91 -26.17 -11.08
CA THR A 669 -3.01 -25.15 -11.65
C THR A 669 -2.14 -24.44 -10.63
N VAL A 670 -2.44 -24.61 -9.34
CA VAL A 670 -1.72 -23.94 -8.23
C VAL A 670 -0.66 -24.86 -7.61
N PRO A 671 0.38 -24.29 -6.97
CA PRO A 671 1.41 -25.08 -6.29
C PRO A 671 0.86 -25.93 -5.13
N SER A 672 1.63 -26.95 -4.74
CA SER A 672 1.23 -27.97 -3.75
C SER A 672 0.81 -27.41 -2.39
N ASP A 673 1.40 -26.29 -1.98
CA ASP A 673 1.07 -25.61 -0.73
C ASP A 673 -0.31 -24.96 -0.79
N ALA A 674 -0.60 -24.26 -1.90
CA ALA A 674 -1.91 -23.69 -2.19
C ALA A 674 -2.97 -24.79 -2.27
N GLN A 675 -2.65 -25.93 -2.90
CA GLN A 675 -3.52 -27.11 -2.89
C GLN A 675 -3.85 -27.52 -1.44
N ALA A 676 -2.85 -27.74 -0.59
CA ALA A 676 -3.09 -28.18 0.79
C ALA A 676 -4.02 -27.22 1.55
N ARG A 677 -3.86 -25.91 1.35
CA ARG A 677 -4.72 -24.89 1.93
C ARG A 677 -6.15 -24.93 1.40
N LEU A 678 -6.36 -24.95 0.09
CA LEU A 678 -7.69 -24.99 -0.52
C LEU A 678 -8.50 -26.20 -0.06
N ILE A 679 -7.86 -27.37 0.04
CA ILE A 679 -8.47 -28.61 0.52
C ILE A 679 -8.88 -28.50 2.00
N THR A 680 -8.07 -27.79 2.79
CA THR A 680 -8.40 -27.50 4.20
C THR A 680 -9.64 -26.63 4.30
N ILE A 681 -9.72 -25.56 3.50
CA ILE A 681 -10.90 -24.68 3.43
C ILE A 681 -12.15 -25.48 3.04
N VAL A 682 -12.08 -26.35 2.02
CA VAL A 682 -13.20 -27.23 1.66
C VAL A 682 -13.63 -28.11 2.83
N GLY A 683 -12.69 -28.67 3.58
CA GLY A 683 -13.01 -29.49 4.75
C GLY A 683 -13.65 -28.69 5.89
N GLU A 684 -13.25 -27.44 6.10
CA GLU A 684 -13.84 -26.57 7.11
C GLU A 684 -15.24 -26.06 6.71
N LEU A 685 -15.48 -25.80 5.42
CA LEU A 685 -16.81 -25.46 4.90
C LEU A 685 -17.84 -26.59 5.09
N LEU A 686 -17.39 -27.84 5.15
CA LEU A 686 -18.24 -29.02 5.35
C LEU A 686 -18.35 -29.45 6.82
N ARG A 687 -17.68 -28.74 7.74
CA ARG A 687 -17.61 -29.12 9.15
C ARG A 687 -18.91 -28.75 9.86
N THR A 688 -19.39 -29.66 10.69
CA THR A 688 -20.45 -29.38 11.68
C THR A 688 -19.87 -29.38 13.08
N PRO A 689 -20.32 -28.50 14.00
CA PRO A 689 -19.89 -28.52 15.39
C PRO A 689 -20.24 -29.83 16.10
N ASP A 690 -19.35 -30.27 16.99
CA ASP A 690 -19.58 -31.40 17.91
C ASP A 690 -20.89 -31.18 18.68
N GLU A 691 -21.58 -32.27 19.04
CA GLU A 691 -22.85 -32.22 19.78
C GLU A 691 -22.83 -31.30 21.01
N ARG A 692 -21.75 -31.36 21.79
CA ARG A 692 -21.51 -30.54 22.99
C ARG A 692 -21.34 -29.03 22.73
N HIS A 693 -21.08 -28.64 21.49
CA HIS A 693 -20.86 -27.25 21.08
C HIS A 693 -21.97 -26.72 20.16
N ARG A 694 -23.06 -27.49 19.97
CA ARG A 694 -24.22 -27.03 19.19
C ARG A 694 -24.99 -25.99 19.98
N GLY A 695 -25.07 -24.78 19.43
CA GLY A 695 -25.90 -23.71 19.99
C GLY A 695 -27.40 -23.97 19.80
N PRO A 696 -28.27 -23.20 20.48
CA PRO A 696 -29.73 -23.37 20.40
C PRO A 696 -30.30 -23.11 19.00
N GLN A 697 -29.57 -22.41 18.13
CA GLN A 697 -29.97 -22.11 16.74
C GLN A 697 -29.43 -23.11 15.71
N PHE A 698 -28.68 -24.14 16.15
CA PHE A 698 -28.09 -25.12 15.24
C PHE A 698 -29.15 -25.92 14.48
N LYS A 699 -29.00 -26.00 13.16
CA LYS A 699 -29.80 -26.86 12.27
C LYS A 699 -28.89 -27.93 11.67
N ALA A 700 -29.26 -29.19 11.88
CA ALA A 700 -28.52 -30.31 11.29
C ALA A 700 -28.66 -30.27 9.76
N PRO A 701 -27.56 -30.34 9.00
CA PRO A 701 -27.62 -30.35 7.54
C PRO A 701 -28.27 -31.63 7.02
N VAL A 702 -28.98 -31.51 5.91
CA VAL A 702 -29.57 -32.59 5.13
C VAL A 702 -28.89 -32.68 3.76
N ALA A 703 -28.73 -31.54 3.06
CA ALA A 703 -28.14 -31.51 1.73
C ALA A 703 -26.61 -31.63 1.76
N LEU A 704 -25.96 -30.94 2.71
CA LEU A 704 -24.51 -30.99 2.93
C LEU A 704 -24.12 -31.92 4.08
N ALA A 705 -24.98 -32.87 4.44
CA ALA A 705 -24.71 -33.86 5.48
C ALA A 705 -23.53 -34.76 5.09
N CYS A 706 -22.49 -34.80 5.93
CA CYS A 706 -21.39 -35.75 5.76
C CYS A 706 -21.69 -37.09 6.43
N ALA A 707 -21.21 -38.19 5.86
CA ALA A 707 -21.23 -39.48 6.53
C ALA A 707 -20.49 -39.42 7.88
N SER A 708 -20.93 -40.24 8.84
CA SER A 708 -20.44 -40.21 10.22
C SER A 708 -18.93 -40.53 10.30
N PRO A 709 -18.22 -40.12 11.36
CA PRO A 709 -16.82 -40.49 11.54
C PRO A 709 -16.55 -42.01 11.53
N GLY A 710 -17.56 -42.80 11.91
CA GLY A 710 -17.52 -44.27 11.80
C GLY A 710 -17.38 -44.78 10.37
N PHE A 711 -17.77 -43.99 9.36
CA PHE A 711 -17.48 -44.25 7.95
C PHE A 711 -15.98 -44.51 7.71
N ASP A 712 -15.11 -43.82 8.43
CA ASP A 712 -13.68 -43.96 8.26
C ASP A 712 -13.11 -45.24 8.84
N GLN A 713 -13.78 -45.78 9.85
CA GLN A 713 -13.38 -46.95 10.62
C GLN A 713 -14.14 -48.22 10.21
N GLY A 714 -15.27 -48.07 9.51
CA GLY A 714 -16.16 -49.15 9.12
C GLY A 714 -15.47 -50.18 8.23
N SER A 715 -15.56 -51.45 8.62
CA SER A 715 -14.90 -52.56 7.94
C SER A 715 -15.45 -52.78 6.52
N ASP A 716 -16.74 -52.51 6.30
CA ASP A 716 -17.42 -52.79 5.03
C ASP A 716 -17.03 -51.82 3.91
N TYR A 717 -16.85 -50.54 4.24
CA TYR A 717 -16.37 -49.53 3.30
C TYR A 717 -14.90 -49.75 2.91
N ARG A 718 -14.13 -50.48 3.73
CA ARG A 718 -12.72 -50.83 3.48
C ARG A 718 -12.51 -52.17 2.77
N LYS A 719 -13.52 -53.05 2.71
CA LYS A 719 -13.36 -54.44 2.23
C LYS A 719 -14.00 -54.71 0.86
N THR A 720 -14.92 -53.87 0.41
CA THR A 720 -15.70 -54.12 -0.82
C THR A 720 -15.32 -53.10 -1.89
N LEU A 721 -15.06 -53.58 -3.11
CA LEU A 721 -14.84 -52.71 -4.26
C LEU A 721 -16.15 -52.03 -4.66
N LYS A 722 -16.13 -50.71 -4.84
CA LYS A 722 -17.33 -49.90 -5.13
C LYS A 722 -17.27 -49.21 -6.48
N GLN A 723 -18.45 -48.80 -6.98
CA GLN A 723 -18.59 -47.97 -8.16
C GLN A 723 -18.73 -46.51 -7.76
N PHE A 724 -17.73 -45.70 -8.13
CA PHE A 724 -17.64 -44.29 -7.76
C PHE A 724 -18.87 -43.48 -8.20
N GLU A 725 -19.38 -43.75 -9.40
CA GLU A 725 -20.56 -43.09 -9.97
C GLU A 725 -21.86 -43.36 -9.21
N SER A 726 -21.91 -44.38 -8.35
CA SER A 726 -23.12 -44.73 -7.59
C SER A 726 -23.10 -44.23 -6.14
N GLU A 727 -22.03 -43.58 -5.71
CA GLU A 727 -21.88 -43.17 -4.31
C GLU A 727 -22.87 -42.06 -3.93
N PRO A 728 -23.49 -42.13 -2.74
CA PRO A 728 -24.39 -41.10 -2.26
C PRO A 728 -23.60 -39.85 -1.81
N PRO A 729 -24.24 -38.66 -1.80
CA PRO A 729 -23.56 -37.40 -1.55
C PRO A 729 -22.89 -37.36 -0.17
N GLU A 730 -23.51 -37.93 0.85
CA GLU A 730 -22.93 -38.00 2.20
C GLU A 730 -21.58 -38.73 2.25
N SER A 731 -21.40 -39.76 1.40
CA SER A 731 -20.15 -40.51 1.29
C SER A 731 -19.10 -39.73 0.50
N LEU A 732 -19.52 -39.08 -0.60
CA LEU A 732 -18.64 -38.24 -1.42
C LEU A 732 -18.09 -37.03 -0.62
N LEU A 733 -18.95 -36.34 0.13
CA LEU A 733 -18.55 -35.24 1.01
C LEU A 733 -17.58 -35.71 2.11
N ARG A 734 -17.81 -36.89 2.69
CA ARG A 734 -16.88 -37.47 3.68
C ARG A 734 -15.53 -37.85 3.08
N LEU A 735 -15.49 -38.28 1.81
CA LEU A 735 -14.23 -38.57 1.11
C LEU A 735 -13.36 -37.30 0.95
N LEU A 736 -13.97 -36.12 0.74
CA LEU A 736 -13.23 -34.85 0.71
C LEU A 736 -12.50 -34.57 2.03
N ILE A 737 -13.19 -34.76 3.16
CA ILE A 737 -12.62 -34.63 4.51
C ILE A 737 -11.52 -35.68 4.73
N ARG A 738 -11.69 -36.90 4.21
CA ARG A 738 -10.66 -37.94 4.27
C ARG A 738 -9.39 -37.55 3.51
N VAL A 739 -9.52 -36.94 2.33
CA VAL A 739 -8.36 -36.43 1.58
C VAL A 739 -7.66 -35.32 2.37
N ARG A 740 -8.41 -34.37 2.90
CA ARG A 740 -7.90 -33.31 3.79
C ARG A 740 -7.07 -33.86 4.96
N ASN A 741 -7.53 -34.92 5.60
CA ASN A 741 -6.79 -35.49 6.74
C ASN A 741 -5.46 -36.16 6.34
N LYS A 742 -5.19 -36.34 5.03
CA LYS A 742 -4.00 -37.02 4.51
C LYS A 742 -2.94 -36.09 3.88
N ILE A 743 -3.24 -34.80 3.72
CA ILE A 743 -2.31 -33.78 3.20
C ILE A 743 -1.48 -33.13 4.33
N PRO A 744 -0.34 -32.46 4.00
CA PRO A 744 0.42 -31.62 4.95
C PRO A 744 -0.45 -30.56 5.64
N ILE A 745 0.04 -29.96 6.74
CA ILE A 745 -0.65 -28.95 7.58
C ILE A 745 -1.80 -29.50 8.46
N ASN A 746 -2.43 -30.63 8.07
CA ASN A 746 -3.45 -31.32 8.89
C ASN A 746 -2.85 -32.48 9.72
N HIS A 747 -3.06 -33.73 9.28
CA HIS A 747 -2.61 -34.94 9.97
C HIS A 747 -1.80 -35.89 9.08
N GLY A 748 -1.52 -35.48 7.84
CA GLY A 748 -0.90 -36.30 6.82
C GLY A 748 0.45 -35.79 6.33
N ARG A 749 1.00 -36.49 5.34
CA ARG A 749 2.31 -36.22 4.72
C ARG A 749 2.31 -36.44 3.21
N ASN A 750 1.13 -36.61 2.61
CA ASN A 750 1.00 -37.03 1.22
C ASN A 750 0.67 -35.84 0.34
N THR A 751 1.21 -35.84 -0.87
CA THR A 751 0.74 -34.92 -1.93
C THR A 751 -0.77 -35.10 -2.19
N LEU A 752 -1.42 -34.10 -2.77
CA LEU A 752 -2.86 -34.16 -3.07
C LEU A 752 -3.22 -35.41 -3.89
N GLU A 753 -2.40 -35.75 -4.89
CA GLU A 753 -2.58 -36.94 -5.72
C GLU A 753 -2.56 -38.23 -4.89
N VAL A 754 -1.54 -38.41 -4.05
CA VAL A 754 -1.40 -39.61 -3.21
C VAL A 754 -2.51 -39.65 -2.15
N ALA A 755 -2.85 -38.52 -1.53
CA ALA A 755 -3.93 -38.40 -0.56
C ALA A 755 -5.29 -38.79 -1.18
N THR A 756 -5.55 -38.35 -2.42
CA THR A 756 -6.75 -38.67 -3.19
C THR A 756 -6.80 -40.16 -3.52
N LYS A 757 -5.72 -40.70 -4.10
CA LYS A 757 -5.59 -42.12 -4.45
C LYS A 757 -5.83 -43.02 -3.24
N LEU A 758 -5.19 -42.75 -2.11
CA LEU A 758 -5.37 -43.52 -0.88
C LEU A 758 -6.79 -43.38 -0.31
N SER A 759 -7.50 -42.29 -0.60
CA SER A 759 -8.88 -42.09 -0.15
C SER A 759 -9.88 -42.80 -1.06
N LEU A 760 -9.53 -43.00 -2.33
CA LEU A 760 -10.32 -43.67 -3.35
C LEU A 760 -9.88 -45.11 -3.65
N GLN A 761 -8.95 -45.67 -2.87
CA GLN A 761 -8.35 -47.00 -3.09
C GLN A 761 -9.36 -48.18 -3.15
N ASN A 762 -10.59 -47.99 -2.68
CA ASN A 762 -11.63 -49.01 -2.66
C ASN A 762 -12.61 -48.91 -3.85
N PHE A 763 -12.32 -48.05 -4.84
CA PHE A 763 -13.10 -47.92 -6.06
C PHE A 763 -12.39 -48.61 -7.22
N SER A 764 -13.14 -49.34 -8.07
CA SER A 764 -12.58 -50.08 -9.21
C SER A 764 -11.70 -49.23 -10.12
N ASP A 765 -12.10 -47.97 -10.30
CA ASP A 765 -11.41 -46.97 -11.13
C ASP A 765 -10.82 -45.84 -10.27
N GLY A 766 -10.67 -46.04 -8.96
CA GLY A 766 -10.24 -45.03 -7.99
C GLY A 766 -8.93 -44.31 -8.34
N ASN A 767 -8.00 -45.03 -8.99
CA ASN A 767 -6.71 -44.49 -9.43
C ASN A 767 -6.81 -43.54 -10.64
N ARG A 768 -7.98 -43.46 -11.30
CA ARG A 768 -8.22 -42.57 -12.46
C ARG A 768 -8.89 -41.26 -12.06
N TYR A 769 -9.40 -41.15 -10.83
CA TYR A 769 -10.12 -39.96 -10.37
C TYR A 769 -9.19 -39.01 -9.63
N THR A 770 -9.17 -37.76 -10.08
CA THR A 770 -8.45 -36.66 -9.42
C THR A 770 -9.33 -36.00 -8.36
N TYR A 771 -8.75 -35.16 -7.52
CA TYR A 771 -9.51 -34.42 -6.51
C TYR A 771 -10.60 -33.51 -7.12
N PRO A 772 -10.34 -32.74 -8.20
CA PRO A 772 -11.40 -32.01 -8.90
C PRO A 772 -12.57 -32.87 -9.37
N VAL A 773 -12.30 -34.08 -9.85
CA VAL A 773 -13.37 -35.01 -10.27
C VAL A 773 -14.21 -35.43 -9.07
N LEU A 774 -13.57 -35.74 -7.93
CA LEU A 774 -14.28 -36.03 -6.68
C LEU A 774 -15.14 -34.84 -6.23
N LEU A 775 -14.59 -33.63 -6.28
CA LEU A 775 -15.27 -32.41 -5.85
C LEU A 775 -16.47 -32.09 -6.73
N ARG A 776 -16.31 -32.11 -8.07
CA ARG A 776 -17.40 -31.90 -9.04
C ARG A 776 -18.47 -32.98 -8.92
N ARG A 777 -18.10 -34.25 -8.70
CA ARG A 777 -19.05 -35.33 -8.47
C ARG A 777 -19.86 -35.10 -7.20
N ALA A 778 -19.23 -34.69 -6.10
CA ALA A 778 -19.92 -34.35 -4.86
C ALA A 778 -20.94 -33.23 -5.07
N ILE A 779 -20.53 -32.13 -5.73
CA ILE A 779 -21.40 -30.99 -6.06
C ILE A 779 -22.61 -31.43 -6.90
N ALA A 780 -22.37 -32.18 -7.99
CA ALA A 780 -23.44 -32.64 -8.88
C ALA A 780 -24.42 -33.60 -8.19
N THR A 781 -23.92 -34.47 -7.31
CA THR A 781 -24.75 -35.44 -6.59
C THR A 781 -25.60 -34.76 -5.52
N VAL A 782 -25.03 -33.78 -4.79
CA VAL A 782 -25.78 -32.93 -3.85
C VAL A 782 -26.88 -32.18 -4.60
N GLY A 783 -26.59 -31.57 -5.75
CA GLY A 783 -27.57 -30.81 -6.52
C GLY A 783 -28.68 -31.66 -7.13
N SER A 784 -28.37 -32.86 -7.64
CA SER A 784 -29.38 -33.77 -8.20
C SER A 784 -30.29 -34.39 -7.14
N LYS A 785 -29.76 -34.75 -5.96
CA LYS A 785 -30.54 -35.39 -4.88
C LYS A 785 -31.31 -34.39 -4.02
N HIS A 786 -30.74 -33.21 -3.76
CA HIS A 786 -31.27 -32.24 -2.79
C HIS A 786 -31.67 -30.89 -3.39
N GLY A 787 -31.44 -30.66 -4.69
CA GLY A 787 -31.81 -29.41 -5.36
C GLY A 787 -30.93 -28.20 -5.03
N ALA A 788 -29.89 -28.38 -4.20
CA ALA A 788 -28.95 -27.31 -3.88
C ALA A 788 -28.09 -26.93 -5.10
N ARG A 789 -27.79 -25.66 -5.28
CA ARG A 789 -27.04 -25.15 -6.43
C ARG A 789 -25.90 -24.24 -5.97
N ALA A 790 -24.79 -24.29 -6.68
CA ALA A 790 -23.71 -23.32 -6.52
C ALA A 790 -24.23 -21.90 -6.82
N GLY A 791 -23.91 -20.97 -5.93
CA GLY A 791 -24.20 -19.55 -6.10
C GLY A 791 -23.19 -18.82 -6.98
N ASP A 792 -23.28 -17.49 -6.96
CA ASP A 792 -22.41 -16.57 -7.69
C ASP A 792 -20.98 -16.45 -7.13
N TRP A 793 -20.70 -16.99 -5.93
CA TRP A 793 -19.39 -16.83 -5.26
C TRP A 793 -18.24 -17.27 -6.16
N GLY A 794 -18.32 -18.45 -6.78
CA GLY A 794 -17.26 -18.97 -7.65
C GLY A 794 -17.08 -18.13 -8.92
N HIS A 795 -18.18 -17.64 -9.52
CA HIS A 795 -18.11 -16.74 -10.67
C HIS A 795 -17.44 -15.41 -10.31
N ARG A 796 -17.83 -14.82 -9.17
CA ARG A 796 -17.26 -13.58 -8.65
C ARG A 796 -15.77 -13.71 -8.33
N PHE A 797 -15.36 -14.82 -7.71
CA PHE A 797 -13.95 -15.13 -7.47
C PHE A 797 -13.13 -15.17 -8.78
N HIS A 798 -13.58 -15.91 -9.79
CA HIS A 798 -12.89 -15.96 -11.08
C HIS A 798 -12.89 -14.61 -11.80
N SER A 799 -13.99 -13.85 -11.70
CA SER A 799 -14.07 -12.49 -12.24
C SER A 799 -13.04 -11.56 -11.59
N LEU A 800 -12.88 -11.63 -10.27
CA LEU A 800 -11.85 -10.89 -9.54
C LEU A 800 -10.45 -11.31 -9.99
N ARG A 801 -10.16 -12.62 -10.01
CA ARG A 801 -8.85 -13.16 -10.43
C ARG A 801 -8.49 -12.73 -11.87
N ASN A 802 -9.44 -12.84 -12.81
CA ASN A 802 -9.23 -12.42 -14.19
C ASN A 802 -8.98 -10.91 -14.33
N GLN A 803 -9.65 -10.09 -13.53
CA GLN A 803 -9.42 -8.64 -13.52
C GLN A 803 -8.04 -8.27 -12.97
N VAL A 804 -7.57 -8.98 -11.92
CA VAL A 804 -6.19 -8.82 -11.41
C VAL A 804 -5.17 -9.22 -12.49
N GLU A 805 -5.36 -10.37 -13.15
CA GLU A 805 -4.47 -10.80 -14.26
C GLU A 805 -4.50 -9.85 -15.46
N ALA A 806 -5.63 -9.20 -15.73
CA ALA A 806 -5.73 -8.18 -16.77
C ALA A 806 -4.93 -6.93 -16.40
N LEU A 807 -5.04 -6.46 -15.16
CA LEU A 807 -4.28 -5.31 -14.65
C LEU A 807 -2.76 -5.57 -14.62
N GLU A 808 -2.34 -6.82 -14.44
CA GLU A 808 -0.92 -7.21 -14.50
C GLU A 808 -0.32 -7.01 -15.89
N LYS A 809 -1.16 -7.07 -16.94
CA LYS A 809 -0.74 -6.91 -18.34
C LYS A 809 -0.74 -5.46 -18.84
N THR A 810 -1.22 -4.53 -18.03
CA THR A 810 -1.34 -3.11 -18.39
C THR A 810 -0.41 -2.22 -17.56
N GLY A 811 0.10 -1.16 -18.18
CA GLY A 811 0.85 -0.11 -17.49
C GLY A 811 -0.03 0.82 -16.64
N TYR A 812 0.60 1.74 -15.90
CA TYR A 812 -0.10 2.80 -15.17
C TYR A 812 -0.93 3.68 -16.13
N GLY A 813 -2.20 3.91 -15.79
CA GLY A 813 -3.09 4.78 -16.58
C GLY A 813 -3.59 4.19 -17.90
N GLU A 814 -3.18 2.98 -18.28
CA GLU A 814 -3.72 2.25 -19.43
C GLU A 814 -5.06 1.59 -19.09
N LYS A 815 -6.00 1.59 -20.04
CA LYS A 815 -7.24 0.82 -19.87
C LYS A 815 -6.95 -0.66 -20.15
N PRO A 816 -7.41 -1.59 -19.28
CA PRO A 816 -7.30 -3.02 -19.51
C PRO A 816 -8.09 -3.51 -20.73
#